data_AF-A0A0W0SWA3-F1
#
_entry.id   AF-A0A0W0SWA3-F1
#
_cell.length_a   1.000
_cell.length_b   1.000
_cell.length_c   1.000
_cell.angle_alpha   90.00
_cell.angle_beta   90.00
_cell.angle_gamma   90.00
#
_symmetry.space_group_name_H-M   'P 1'
#
loop_
_entity.id
_entity.type
_entity.pdbx_description
1 polymer ?
#
loop_
_entity_poly.entity_id
_entity_poly.type
_entity_poly.pdbx_seq_one_letter_code
_entity_poly.pdbx_strand_id
1 'polypeptide(L)'
;MYAHLMCPIIIDVTNIQDSQIDELISYRAGAPSIKPQLVPTHRVTDDSKKQLSYNRFQALDKKEQFRRKLLMALETEWAKIYSPEVTAELIKLFVSYTETIDHDGGLIFGGLINKEIFQGLVNCYDKLLGENGSKSWIHSYLNLGNHPDFLSNKEFNQAFLHPLLIALIAHACGGAIRIVDARAKDAEPLEVRAQDNMLHIDNTPFRREFKIIVTWERGHASGPKGQNFVYLPGTHKGVRDCFYSEDKGYWSTEDASIFIQENTVEQAFEIQKKVLNTEHPLVVEVHNPDKPTTTVFEAGALVHHRYRTEEKNIPRSCIIVAFHRAEDNPGQLLSQKEDSSENKLFHLLSHKSTDNNDEGFITVLAKDCAAIANKILEINDEKNSAEIIKFESKVLNEIQFTAWKKTVVGAPTLEQLKINKNHYPIIGASVSNDEFFDIIVNKMMIFDKHGPLDLILYGDGHEEIRKWARNRIREMKPERLATRFEQYRNLLKQPEASDLMTPVQLANELENLLKFIKQLPINIKAQAQLASHEKISEIDAYRSLEQLISDLKEAIVRCDSRQSFLSTSLFAFWTYDELSLLHGDLPEELKQTGQKLLGNYVATGILITKQIQRDLVKVTNPDLLTEDQTQKSSAHLSQFFQNIRLQRRPTIAPSSNDQTMVSPDPDAINVPRSSI
;
A
#
# COMPACT_ATOMS: atom_id res chain seq x y z
N MET A 1 7.96 46.13 -27.33
CA MET A 1 6.93 45.88 -26.28
C MET A 1 7.57 44.93 -25.29
N TYR A 2 7.76 45.38 -24.06
CA TYR A 2 8.78 44.90 -23.12
C TYR A 2 8.72 43.39 -22.86
N ALA A 3 9.79 42.68 -23.20
CA ALA A 3 10.07 41.39 -22.59
C ALA A 3 10.29 41.64 -21.10
N HIS A 4 9.33 41.24 -20.26
CA HIS A 4 9.57 41.14 -18.83
C HIS A 4 10.72 40.15 -18.65
N LEU A 5 11.90 40.67 -18.33
CA LEU A 5 13.00 39.90 -17.76
C LEU A 5 12.48 39.31 -16.44
N MET A 6 11.90 38.12 -16.51
CA MET A 6 11.60 37.32 -15.33
C MET A 6 12.95 37.03 -14.65
N CYS A 7 13.16 37.59 -13.46
CA CYS A 7 14.34 37.25 -12.67
C CYS A 7 14.39 35.73 -12.46
N PRO A 8 15.55 35.09 -12.64
CA PRO A 8 15.64 33.66 -12.44
C PRO A 8 15.41 33.32 -10.96
N ILE A 9 14.76 32.19 -10.71
CA ILE A 9 14.53 31.67 -9.36
C ILE A 9 15.81 31.00 -8.89
N ILE A 10 16.22 31.29 -7.66
CA ILE A 10 17.30 30.58 -7.00
C ILE A 10 16.67 29.45 -6.19
N ILE A 11 17.14 28.22 -6.37
CA ILE A 11 16.68 27.07 -5.57
C ILE A 11 17.28 27.18 -4.16
N ASP A 12 16.73 28.05 -3.34
CA ASP A 12 17.04 28.18 -1.92
C ASP A 12 15.85 28.83 -1.23
N VAL A 13 15.74 28.65 0.08
CA VAL A 13 14.83 29.44 0.89
C VAL A 13 15.60 30.66 1.37
N THR A 14 15.20 31.83 0.89
CA THR A 14 15.87 33.09 1.24
C THR A 14 15.71 33.41 2.73
N ASN A 15 16.69 34.12 3.30
CA ASN A 15 16.69 34.61 4.68
C ASN A 15 16.71 33.53 5.77
N ILE A 16 17.29 32.35 5.49
CA ILE A 16 17.51 31.29 6.49
C ILE A 16 19.01 31.04 6.65
N GLN A 17 19.50 31.18 7.88
CA GLN A 17 20.87 30.83 8.24
C GLN A 17 21.01 29.31 8.41
N ASP A 18 22.18 28.75 8.08
CA ASP A 18 22.44 27.31 8.17
C ASP A 18 22.26 26.74 9.59
N SER A 19 22.45 27.58 10.62
CA SER A 19 22.23 27.24 12.02
C SER A 19 20.75 27.05 12.38
N GLN A 20 19.83 27.65 11.61
CA GLN A 20 18.38 27.59 11.88
C GLN A 20 17.69 26.39 11.24
N ILE A 21 18.34 25.73 10.26
CA ILE A 21 17.74 24.65 9.46
C ILE A 21 17.26 23.49 10.35
N ASP A 22 18.12 23.03 11.27
CA ASP A 22 17.80 21.88 12.13
C ASP A 22 16.67 22.19 13.11
N GLU A 23 16.66 23.40 13.66
CA GLU A 23 15.60 23.87 14.55
C GLU A 23 14.26 23.94 13.81
N LEU A 24 14.25 24.53 12.61
CA LEU A 24 13.05 24.64 11.78
C LEU A 24 12.47 23.28 11.39
N ILE A 25 13.33 22.31 11.09
CA ILE A 25 12.89 20.95 10.74
C ILE A 25 12.44 20.20 11.99
N SER A 26 13.20 20.25 13.09
CA SER A 26 12.82 19.60 14.35
C SER A 26 11.50 20.11 14.90
N TYR A 27 11.20 21.40 14.73
CA TYR A 27 9.92 21.97 15.15
C TYR A 27 8.73 21.46 14.32
N ARG A 28 8.96 21.06 13.07
CA ARG A 28 7.94 20.53 12.14
C ARG A 28 7.78 19.02 12.21
N ALA A 29 8.85 18.32 12.55
CA ALA A 29 8.99 16.88 12.39
C ALA A 29 9.55 16.17 13.63
N GLY A 30 9.50 16.81 14.80
CA GLY A 30 10.07 16.29 16.05
C GLY A 30 9.05 15.66 16.99
N ALA A 31 7.84 15.34 16.52
CA ALA A 31 6.84 14.70 17.38
C ALA A 31 7.30 13.29 17.81
N PRO A 32 6.86 12.81 18.99
CA PRO A 32 7.14 11.44 19.40
C PRO A 32 6.56 10.42 18.41
N SER A 33 7.40 9.49 17.98
CA SER A 33 7.01 8.41 17.06
C SER A 33 6.14 7.38 17.77
N ILE A 34 5.01 7.00 17.15
CA ILE A 34 4.17 5.89 17.61
C ILE A 34 4.75 4.61 17.00
N LYS A 35 5.19 3.69 17.85
CA LYS A 35 5.77 2.41 17.41
C LYS A 35 4.70 1.33 17.31
N PRO A 36 4.85 0.37 16.38
CA PRO A 36 3.96 -0.78 16.34
C PRO A 36 4.06 -1.57 17.65
N GLN A 37 2.92 -2.08 18.09
CA GLN A 37 2.83 -2.95 19.25
C GLN A 37 1.94 -4.13 18.88
N LEU A 38 2.57 -5.26 18.55
CA LEU A 38 1.86 -6.52 18.40
C LEU A 38 1.87 -7.24 19.76
N VAL A 39 0.69 -7.38 20.37
CA VAL A 39 0.54 -7.96 21.70
C VAL A 39 -0.24 -9.28 21.64
N PRO A 40 -0.06 -10.18 22.62
CA PRO A 40 -0.93 -11.34 22.76
C PRO A 40 -2.39 -10.91 22.98
N THR A 41 -3.34 -11.69 22.45
CA THR A 41 -4.78 -11.39 22.52
C THR A 41 -5.28 -11.05 23.93
N HIS A 42 -4.80 -11.75 24.98
CA HIS A 42 -5.23 -11.50 26.37
C HIS A 42 -5.02 -10.05 26.82
N ARG A 43 -3.97 -9.36 26.33
CA ARG A 43 -3.70 -7.95 26.66
C ARG A 43 -4.81 -6.99 26.25
N VAL A 44 -5.62 -7.38 25.27
CA VAL A 44 -6.77 -6.62 24.78
C VAL A 44 -8.07 -7.14 25.39
N THR A 45 -8.20 -8.46 25.56
CA THR A 45 -9.45 -9.07 26.03
C THR A 45 -9.66 -8.99 27.55
N ASP A 46 -8.60 -8.75 28.33
CA ASP A 46 -8.71 -8.60 29.80
C ASP A 46 -9.36 -7.25 30.19
N ASP A 47 -9.35 -6.25 29.30
CA ASP A 47 -10.11 -5.00 29.44
C ASP A 47 -11.39 -5.08 28.60
N SER A 48 -12.54 -5.19 29.26
CA SER A 48 -13.83 -5.35 28.58
C SER A 48 -14.20 -4.19 27.64
N LYS A 49 -13.83 -2.95 27.97
CA LYS A 49 -14.11 -1.80 27.10
C LYS A 49 -13.22 -1.84 25.86
N LYS A 50 -11.95 -2.18 26.05
CA LYS A 50 -10.99 -2.32 24.95
C LYS A 50 -11.38 -3.50 24.06
N GLN A 51 -11.74 -4.64 24.63
CA GLN A 51 -12.26 -5.80 23.91
C GLN A 51 -13.44 -5.44 23.00
N LEU A 52 -14.39 -4.65 23.50
CA LEU A 52 -15.55 -4.20 22.73
C LEU A 52 -15.19 -3.28 21.56
N SER A 53 -13.99 -2.69 21.52
CA SER A 53 -13.54 -1.92 20.33
C SER A 53 -13.09 -2.80 19.17
N TYR A 54 -12.83 -4.10 19.39
CA TYR A 54 -12.38 -5.02 18.35
C TYR A 54 -13.50 -5.97 17.92
N ASN A 55 -13.97 -5.81 16.68
CA ASN A 55 -15.06 -6.61 16.13
C ASN A 55 -14.75 -8.11 16.17
N ARG A 56 -13.48 -8.52 16.07
CA ARG A 56 -13.08 -9.94 16.16
C ARG A 56 -13.51 -10.62 17.47
N PHE A 57 -13.59 -9.88 18.58
CA PHE A 57 -13.95 -10.40 19.90
C PHE A 57 -15.42 -10.21 20.29
N GLN A 58 -16.22 -9.59 19.42
CA GLN A 58 -17.65 -9.40 19.64
C GLN A 58 -18.48 -10.54 19.03
N ALA A 59 -19.71 -10.72 19.54
CA ALA A 59 -20.74 -11.60 18.98
C ALA A 59 -20.26 -13.03 18.62
N LEU A 60 -19.41 -13.62 19.49
CA LEU A 60 -18.77 -14.91 19.23
C LEU A 60 -19.79 -16.04 19.00
N ASP A 61 -20.89 -16.06 19.77
CA ASP A 61 -21.95 -17.06 19.61
C ASP A 61 -22.65 -16.96 18.24
N LYS A 62 -22.92 -15.74 17.76
CA LYS A 62 -23.51 -15.53 16.43
C LYS A 62 -22.56 -16.01 15.33
N LYS A 63 -21.26 -15.72 15.47
CA LYS A 63 -20.23 -16.16 14.52
C LYS A 63 -20.12 -17.68 14.46
N GLU A 64 -20.17 -18.33 15.62
CA GLU A 64 -20.15 -19.78 15.71
C GLU A 64 -21.43 -20.41 15.15
N GLN A 65 -22.59 -19.81 15.40
CA GLN A 65 -23.85 -20.24 14.81
C GLN A 65 -23.80 -20.16 13.28
N PHE A 66 -23.25 -19.08 12.71
CA PHE A 66 -23.07 -18.95 11.26
C PHE A 66 -22.21 -20.08 10.68
N ARG A 67 -21.05 -20.39 11.30
CA ARG A 67 -20.16 -21.47 10.84
C ARG A 67 -20.87 -22.80 10.75
N ARG A 68 -21.59 -23.16 11.80
CA ARG A 68 -22.37 -24.42 11.86
C ARG A 68 -23.44 -24.46 10.77
N LYS A 69 -24.21 -23.38 10.60
CA LYS A 69 -25.25 -23.31 9.56
C LYS A 69 -24.67 -23.44 8.15
N LEU A 70 -23.54 -22.79 7.87
CA LEU A 70 -22.88 -22.89 6.57
C LEU A 70 -22.41 -24.33 6.29
N LEU A 71 -21.75 -24.97 7.27
CA LEU A 71 -21.30 -26.36 7.13
C LEU A 71 -22.49 -27.32 6.91
N MET A 72 -23.54 -27.20 7.72
CA MET A 72 -24.75 -28.04 7.59
C MET A 72 -25.45 -27.84 6.25
N ALA A 73 -25.50 -26.61 5.74
CA ALA A 73 -26.08 -26.32 4.42
C ALA A 73 -25.28 -26.96 3.29
N LEU A 74 -23.94 -26.87 3.32
CA LEU A 74 -23.07 -27.52 2.35
C LEU A 74 -23.19 -29.04 2.41
N GLU A 75 -23.16 -29.63 3.60
CA GLU A 75 -23.33 -31.07 3.82
C GLU A 75 -24.67 -31.57 3.26
N THR A 76 -25.75 -30.84 3.55
CA THR A 76 -27.10 -31.18 3.10
C THR A 76 -27.21 -31.17 1.58
N GLU A 77 -26.63 -30.17 0.90
CA GLU A 77 -26.66 -30.13 -0.56
C GLU A 77 -25.72 -31.15 -1.21
N TRP A 78 -24.53 -31.38 -0.63
CA TRP A 78 -23.62 -32.42 -1.12
C TRP A 78 -24.20 -33.83 -0.99
N ALA A 79 -24.90 -34.13 0.10
CA ALA A 79 -25.57 -35.43 0.30
C ALA A 79 -26.67 -35.72 -0.74
N LYS A 80 -27.18 -34.70 -1.44
CA LYS A 80 -28.12 -34.87 -2.56
C LYS A 80 -27.43 -35.24 -3.88
N ILE A 81 -26.13 -34.94 -4.00
CA ILE A 81 -25.36 -35.05 -5.24
C ILE A 81 -24.37 -36.23 -5.18
N TYR A 82 -23.78 -36.48 -4.01
CA TYR A 82 -22.69 -37.43 -3.81
C TYR A 82 -23.05 -38.52 -2.80
N SER A 83 -22.24 -39.58 -2.73
CA SER A 83 -22.42 -40.62 -1.72
C SER A 83 -22.09 -40.10 -0.31
N PRO A 84 -22.54 -40.81 0.75
CA PRO A 84 -22.19 -40.45 2.13
C PRO A 84 -20.68 -40.35 2.37
N GLU A 85 -19.89 -41.24 1.76
CA GLU A 85 -18.43 -41.27 1.89
C GLU A 85 -17.78 -40.02 1.28
N VAL A 86 -18.15 -39.67 0.05
CA VAL A 86 -17.64 -38.48 -0.65
C VAL A 86 -18.10 -37.21 0.07
N THR A 87 -19.33 -37.18 0.58
CA THR A 87 -19.85 -36.03 1.34
C THR A 87 -19.05 -35.83 2.63
N ALA A 88 -18.78 -36.89 3.38
CA ALA A 88 -17.97 -36.83 4.60
C ALA A 88 -16.52 -36.38 4.30
N GLU A 89 -15.94 -36.84 3.18
CA GLU A 89 -14.63 -36.41 2.71
C GLU A 89 -14.60 -34.93 2.35
N LEU A 90 -15.58 -34.43 1.59
CA LEU A 90 -15.71 -33.02 1.23
C LEU A 90 -15.80 -32.11 2.46
N ILE A 91 -16.59 -32.51 3.47
CA ILE A 91 -16.70 -31.78 4.74
C ILE A 91 -15.36 -31.76 5.46
N LYS A 92 -14.70 -32.92 5.58
CA LYS A 92 -13.38 -33.03 6.21
C LYS A 92 -12.35 -32.13 5.52
N LEU A 93 -12.31 -32.12 4.19
CA LEU A 93 -11.40 -31.29 3.41
C LEU A 93 -11.71 -29.80 3.58
N PHE A 94 -12.99 -29.39 3.50
CA PHE A 94 -13.38 -28.01 3.73
C PHE A 94 -12.98 -27.52 5.12
N VAL A 95 -13.25 -28.33 6.15
CA VAL A 95 -12.84 -28.02 7.53
C VAL A 95 -11.32 -27.90 7.62
N SER A 96 -10.57 -28.84 7.03
CA SER A 96 -9.10 -28.78 7.05
C SER A 96 -8.55 -27.49 6.43
N TYR A 97 -9.18 -26.96 5.36
CA TYR A 97 -8.76 -25.71 4.75
C TYR A 97 -9.02 -24.50 5.67
N THR A 98 -10.13 -24.52 6.41
CA THR A 98 -10.42 -23.48 7.40
C THR A 98 -9.47 -23.56 8.60
N GLU A 99 -9.09 -24.76 9.00
CA GLU A 99 -8.07 -25.00 10.03
C GLU A 99 -6.68 -24.52 9.57
N THR A 100 -6.32 -24.72 8.29
CA THR A 100 -5.10 -24.16 7.69
C THR A 100 -5.08 -22.63 7.77
N ILE A 101 -6.19 -21.95 7.40
CA ILE A 101 -6.28 -20.49 7.53
C ILE A 101 -6.10 -20.06 9.00
N ASP A 102 -6.72 -20.78 9.93
CA ASP A 102 -6.65 -20.45 11.36
C ASP A 102 -5.27 -20.73 11.98
N HIS A 103 -4.59 -21.80 11.57
CA HIS A 103 -3.28 -22.18 12.10
C HIS A 103 -2.14 -21.39 11.44
N ASP A 104 -2.09 -21.39 10.10
CA ASP A 104 -0.97 -20.84 9.32
C ASP A 104 -1.11 -19.33 9.09
N GLY A 105 -2.32 -18.79 9.25
CA GLY A 105 -2.65 -17.39 8.97
C GLY A 105 -3.02 -17.12 7.51
N GLY A 106 -2.90 -18.11 6.64
CA GLY A 106 -3.36 -18.04 5.27
C GLY A 106 -3.38 -19.39 4.57
N LEU A 107 -4.08 -19.46 3.44
CA LEU A 107 -4.19 -20.63 2.58
C LEU A 107 -3.79 -20.24 1.15
N ILE A 108 -2.86 -21.00 0.56
CA ILE A 108 -2.25 -20.70 -0.73
C ILE A 108 -2.66 -21.75 -1.75
N PHE A 109 -3.27 -21.31 -2.85
CA PHE A 109 -3.59 -22.14 -3.99
C PHE A 109 -2.62 -21.87 -5.14
N GLY A 110 -2.16 -22.92 -5.81
CA GLY A 110 -1.47 -22.83 -7.10
C GLY A 110 -2.42 -23.24 -8.22
N GLY A 111 -2.62 -22.37 -9.23
CA GLY A 111 -3.39 -22.72 -10.43
C GLY A 111 -4.88 -22.97 -10.17
N LEU A 112 -5.55 -22.08 -9.41
CA LEU A 112 -6.96 -22.25 -9.02
C LEU A 112 -7.92 -22.36 -10.21
N ILE A 113 -7.60 -21.71 -11.33
CA ILE A 113 -8.29 -21.87 -12.61
C ILE A 113 -7.30 -22.37 -13.66
N ASN A 114 -7.84 -22.98 -14.71
CA ASN A 114 -7.06 -23.48 -15.83
C ASN A 114 -6.19 -22.37 -16.47
N LYS A 115 -5.01 -22.77 -16.98
CA LYS A 115 -3.98 -21.86 -17.49
C LYS A 115 -4.46 -21.02 -18.68
N GLU A 116 -5.19 -21.61 -19.62
CA GLU A 116 -5.70 -20.89 -20.79
C GLU A 116 -6.70 -19.81 -20.39
N ILE A 117 -7.59 -20.13 -19.44
CA ILE A 117 -8.54 -19.17 -18.86
C ILE A 117 -7.79 -18.06 -18.12
N PHE A 118 -6.77 -18.42 -17.34
CA PHE A 118 -5.95 -17.44 -16.63
C PHE A 118 -5.21 -16.51 -17.61
N GLN A 119 -4.74 -17.00 -18.75
CA GLN A 119 -4.15 -16.13 -19.77
C GLN A 119 -5.17 -15.13 -20.33
N GLY A 120 -6.45 -15.50 -20.44
CA GLY A 120 -7.55 -14.58 -20.74
C GLY A 120 -7.67 -13.45 -19.71
N LEU A 121 -7.58 -13.77 -18.42
CA LEU A 121 -7.52 -12.79 -17.33
C LEU A 121 -6.33 -11.84 -17.50
N VAL A 122 -5.13 -12.37 -17.76
CA VAL A 122 -3.91 -11.58 -17.94
C VAL A 122 -4.07 -10.59 -19.08
N ASN A 123 -4.56 -11.03 -20.24
CA ASN A 123 -4.75 -10.17 -21.41
C ASN A 123 -5.74 -9.02 -21.12
N CYS A 124 -6.87 -9.32 -20.46
CA CYS A 124 -7.84 -8.32 -20.05
C CYS A 124 -7.29 -7.35 -19.01
N TYR A 125 -6.54 -7.88 -18.04
CA TYR A 125 -5.88 -7.10 -16.99
C TYR A 125 -4.86 -6.12 -17.58
N ASP A 126 -3.96 -6.59 -18.44
CA ASP A 126 -2.87 -5.78 -19.00
C ASP A 126 -3.40 -4.63 -19.83
N LYS A 127 -4.44 -4.88 -20.64
CA LYS A 127 -5.14 -3.84 -21.39
C LYS A 127 -5.74 -2.80 -20.43
N LEU A 128 -6.49 -3.26 -19.44
CA LEU A 128 -7.20 -2.38 -18.51
C LEU A 128 -6.24 -1.51 -17.69
N LEU A 129 -5.17 -2.10 -17.17
CA LEU A 129 -4.14 -1.41 -16.40
C LEU A 129 -3.31 -0.46 -17.29
N GLY A 130 -3.03 -0.84 -18.54
CA GLY A 130 -2.32 -0.01 -19.50
C GLY A 130 -3.07 1.28 -19.87
N GLU A 131 -4.40 1.20 -19.99
CA GLU A 131 -5.26 2.35 -20.29
C GLU A 131 -5.54 3.20 -19.05
N ASN A 132 -5.91 2.56 -17.93
CA ASN A 132 -6.51 3.25 -16.78
C ASN A 132 -5.57 3.35 -15.56
N GLY A 133 -4.51 2.56 -15.49
CA GLY A 133 -3.61 2.52 -14.34
C GLY A 133 -2.83 3.82 -14.09
N SER A 134 -2.40 4.01 -12.84
CA SER A 134 -1.73 5.23 -12.37
C SER A 134 -0.33 5.45 -12.98
N LYS A 135 0.34 4.38 -13.44
CA LYS A 135 1.70 4.40 -14.03
C LYS A 135 2.71 5.19 -13.17
N SER A 136 2.59 5.11 -11.85
CA SER A 136 3.55 5.74 -10.95
C SER A 136 4.88 4.99 -10.96
N TRP A 137 5.96 5.70 -10.60
CA TRP A 137 7.32 5.17 -10.55
C TRP A 137 7.49 3.99 -9.56
N ILE A 138 6.64 3.91 -8.53
CA ILE A 138 6.70 2.86 -7.50
C ILE A 138 5.85 1.63 -7.86
N HIS A 139 4.69 1.86 -8.49
CA HIS A 139 3.77 0.85 -8.97
C HIS A 139 2.71 1.50 -9.87
N SER A 140 2.08 0.70 -10.73
CA SER A 140 0.82 1.10 -11.36
C SER A 140 -0.34 0.59 -10.51
N TYR A 141 -1.33 1.44 -10.25
CA TYR A 141 -2.54 1.13 -9.46
C TYR A 141 -3.79 1.37 -10.30
N LEU A 142 -4.79 0.51 -10.11
CA LEU A 142 -6.14 0.73 -10.62
C LEU A 142 -7.18 0.28 -9.58
N ASN A 143 -8.17 1.14 -9.32
CA ASN A 143 -9.35 0.79 -8.52
C ASN A 143 -10.33 -0.01 -9.39
N LEU A 144 -10.48 -1.31 -9.11
CA LEU A 144 -11.38 -2.19 -9.85
C LEU A 144 -12.86 -1.97 -9.51
N GLY A 145 -13.17 -1.24 -8.43
CA GLY A 145 -14.54 -0.79 -8.15
C GLY A 145 -15.13 0.11 -9.26
N ASN A 146 -14.28 0.76 -10.07
CA ASN A 146 -14.70 1.51 -11.25
C ASN A 146 -14.88 0.63 -12.50
N HIS A 147 -14.60 -0.68 -12.40
CA HIS A 147 -14.66 -1.64 -13.49
C HIS A 147 -15.44 -2.91 -13.08
N PRO A 148 -16.73 -2.77 -12.73
CA PRO A 148 -17.56 -3.91 -12.30
C PRO A 148 -17.66 -5.01 -13.37
N ASP A 149 -17.59 -4.66 -14.66
CA ASP A 149 -17.58 -5.62 -15.78
C ASP A 149 -16.36 -6.56 -15.71
N PHE A 150 -15.20 -6.07 -15.27
CA PHE A 150 -14.02 -6.89 -15.09
C PHE A 150 -14.20 -7.85 -13.91
N LEU A 151 -14.72 -7.36 -12.77
CA LEU A 151 -14.92 -8.16 -11.57
C LEU A 151 -16.02 -9.23 -11.74
N SER A 152 -17.04 -8.93 -12.54
CA SER A 152 -18.18 -9.83 -12.80
C SER A 152 -17.95 -10.77 -13.99
N ASN A 153 -16.84 -10.64 -14.72
CA ASN A 153 -16.56 -11.46 -15.90
C ASN A 153 -16.47 -12.96 -15.54
N LYS A 154 -17.50 -13.72 -15.93
CA LYS A 154 -17.63 -15.15 -15.63
C LYS A 154 -16.55 -16.02 -16.27
N GLU A 155 -15.85 -15.54 -17.30
CA GLU A 155 -14.78 -16.30 -17.94
C GLU A 155 -13.64 -16.56 -16.97
N PHE A 156 -13.30 -15.59 -16.11
CA PHE A 156 -12.10 -15.71 -15.27
C PHE A 156 -12.25 -15.23 -13.82
N ASN A 157 -13.40 -14.66 -13.42
CA ASN A 157 -13.55 -14.13 -12.06
C ASN A 157 -13.36 -15.19 -10.96
N GLN A 158 -13.49 -16.47 -11.30
CA GLN A 158 -13.17 -17.59 -10.42
C GLN A 158 -11.71 -17.60 -9.94
N ALA A 159 -10.78 -16.89 -10.59
CA ALA A 159 -9.42 -16.73 -10.05
C ALA A 159 -9.40 -16.03 -8.68
N PHE A 160 -10.37 -15.14 -8.40
CA PHE A 160 -10.42 -14.31 -7.19
C PHE A 160 -11.80 -14.27 -6.49
N LEU A 161 -12.87 -14.82 -7.09
CA LEU A 161 -14.24 -14.89 -6.54
C LEU A 161 -14.85 -16.30 -6.63
N HIS A 162 -14.03 -17.35 -6.71
CA HIS A 162 -14.57 -18.72 -6.69
C HIS A 162 -15.39 -18.96 -5.41
N PRO A 163 -16.58 -19.61 -5.48
CA PRO A 163 -17.44 -19.86 -4.32
C PRO A 163 -16.73 -20.52 -3.13
N LEU A 164 -15.77 -21.42 -3.39
CA LEU A 164 -14.90 -22.01 -2.36
C LEU A 164 -14.16 -20.94 -1.55
N LEU A 165 -13.49 -19.98 -2.20
CA LEU A 165 -12.76 -18.91 -1.51
C LEU A 165 -13.69 -18.06 -0.64
N ILE A 166 -14.86 -17.73 -1.20
CA ILE A 166 -15.87 -16.93 -0.51
C ILE A 166 -16.43 -17.67 0.71
N ALA A 167 -16.73 -18.96 0.59
CA ALA A 167 -17.19 -19.80 1.69
C ALA A 167 -16.12 -19.94 2.79
N LEU A 168 -14.85 -20.13 2.43
CA LEU A 168 -13.74 -20.20 3.38
C LEU A 168 -13.59 -18.90 4.17
N ILE A 169 -13.63 -17.74 3.51
CA ILE A 169 -13.56 -16.43 4.18
C ILE A 169 -14.78 -16.20 5.05
N ALA A 170 -16.00 -16.48 4.56
CA ALA A 170 -17.22 -16.32 5.32
C ALA A 170 -17.23 -17.21 6.58
N HIS A 171 -16.77 -18.46 6.46
CA HIS A 171 -16.59 -19.37 7.59
C HIS A 171 -15.56 -18.82 8.60
N ALA A 172 -14.39 -18.38 8.11
CA ALA A 172 -13.35 -17.79 8.97
C ALA A 172 -13.87 -16.56 9.72
N CYS A 173 -14.54 -15.64 9.03
CA CYS A 173 -15.18 -14.44 9.59
C CYS A 173 -16.31 -14.75 10.58
N GLY A 174 -17.09 -15.82 10.32
CA GLY A 174 -18.31 -16.14 11.07
C GLY A 174 -19.49 -15.25 10.67
N GLY A 175 -19.70 -15.02 9.38
CA GLY A 175 -20.85 -14.25 8.89
C GLY A 175 -20.83 -14.05 7.39
N ALA A 176 -21.93 -13.53 6.85
CA ALA A 176 -21.95 -13.01 5.49
C ALA A 176 -20.86 -11.94 5.31
N ILE A 177 -20.23 -11.90 4.13
CA ILE A 177 -19.13 -10.99 3.81
C ILE A 177 -19.46 -10.08 2.63
N ARG A 178 -18.70 -8.98 2.51
CA ARG A 178 -18.77 -8.03 1.39
C ARG A 178 -17.38 -7.64 0.94
N ILE A 179 -17.24 -7.31 -0.33
CA ILE A 179 -16.05 -6.68 -0.89
C ILE A 179 -16.06 -5.21 -0.44
N VAL A 180 -14.93 -4.79 0.14
CA VAL A 180 -14.75 -3.43 0.66
C VAL A 180 -13.69 -2.65 -0.12
N ASP A 181 -12.81 -3.37 -0.81
CA ASP A 181 -11.80 -2.81 -1.71
C ASP A 181 -11.47 -3.87 -2.77
N ALA A 182 -11.29 -3.44 -4.02
CA ALA A 182 -10.84 -4.29 -5.12
C ALA A 182 -9.87 -3.48 -5.99
N ARG A 183 -8.65 -3.98 -6.15
CA ARG A 183 -7.58 -3.23 -6.81
C ARG A 183 -6.65 -4.11 -7.63
N ALA A 184 -6.19 -3.57 -8.74
CA ALA A 184 -5.13 -4.12 -9.58
C ALA A 184 -3.83 -3.34 -9.33
N LYS A 185 -2.70 -4.05 -9.22
CA LYS A 185 -1.38 -3.43 -9.09
C LYS A 185 -0.28 -4.17 -9.88
N ASP A 186 0.53 -3.41 -10.61
CA ASP A 186 1.82 -3.86 -11.13
C ASP A 186 2.95 -3.41 -10.21
N ALA A 187 3.87 -4.33 -9.90
CA ALA A 187 5.05 -4.05 -9.09
C ALA A 187 6.32 -4.22 -9.93
N GLU A 188 7.08 -3.14 -10.08
CA GLU A 188 8.43 -3.18 -10.67
C GLU A 188 9.47 -3.71 -9.66
N PRO A 189 10.58 -4.31 -10.10
CA PRO A 189 11.72 -4.58 -9.22
C PRO A 189 12.26 -3.28 -8.62
N LEU A 190 12.15 -3.11 -7.29
CA LEU A 190 12.55 -1.88 -6.59
C LEU A 190 12.66 -2.12 -5.09
N GLU A 191 13.77 -1.76 -4.45
CA GLU A 191 13.84 -1.70 -2.99
C GLU A 191 13.37 -0.34 -2.48
N VAL A 192 12.35 -0.30 -1.61
CA VAL A 192 11.81 0.96 -1.07
C VAL A 192 11.03 0.78 0.23
N ARG A 193 11.24 1.68 1.18
CA ARG A 193 10.35 1.91 2.33
C ARG A 193 9.22 2.85 1.95
N ALA A 194 8.21 2.28 1.31
CA ALA A 194 6.90 2.89 1.15
C ALA A 194 5.89 2.04 1.92
N GLN A 195 4.85 2.68 2.46
CA GLN A 195 3.89 2.09 3.39
C GLN A 195 3.40 0.67 2.99
N ASP A 196 2.96 0.49 1.75
CA ASP A 196 2.43 -0.78 1.23
C ASP A 196 3.52 -1.84 0.89
N ASN A 197 4.81 -1.49 0.95
CA ASN A 197 5.96 -2.37 0.64
C ASN A 197 6.73 -2.79 1.92
N MET A 198 6.51 -2.10 3.03
CA MET A 198 7.15 -2.40 4.32
C MET A 198 6.49 -3.61 4.98
N LEU A 199 7.19 -4.30 5.89
CA LEU A 199 6.58 -5.33 6.73
C LEU A 199 5.50 -4.68 7.61
N HIS A 200 4.24 -5.09 7.45
CA HIS A 200 3.12 -4.43 8.10
C HIS A 200 1.93 -5.34 8.42
N ILE A 201 0.96 -4.78 9.16
CA ILE A 201 -0.42 -5.26 9.23
C ILE A 201 -1.29 -4.19 8.55
N ASP A 202 -2.31 -4.60 7.80
CA ASP A 202 -3.19 -3.64 7.13
C ASP A 202 -3.92 -2.70 8.12
N ASN A 203 -4.31 -1.53 7.62
CA ASN A 203 -4.85 -0.42 8.41
C ASN A 203 -6.31 -0.62 8.85
N THR A 204 -6.65 -1.80 9.38
CA THR A 204 -7.98 -2.14 9.90
C THR A 204 -7.91 -2.76 11.31
N PRO A 205 -7.24 -2.12 12.29
CA PRO A 205 -6.92 -2.74 13.58
C PRO A 205 -8.13 -3.26 14.37
N PHE A 206 -9.30 -2.65 14.17
CA PHE A 206 -10.53 -2.98 14.90
C PHE A 206 -11.43 -3.98 14.16
N ARG A 207 -11.15 -4.27 12.89
CA ARG A 207 -11.99 -5.11 12.02
C ARG A 207 -11.21 -6.32 11.53
N ARG A 208 -11.93 -7.41 11.25
CA ARG A 208 -11.34 -8.55 10.53
C ARG A 208 -11.41 -8.27 9.05
N GLU A 209 -10.28 -7.87 8.49
CA GLU A 209 -10.10 -7.77 7.04
C GLU A 209 -9.43 -9.04 6.52
N PHE A 210 -10.14 -9.76 5.66
CA PHE A 210 -9.58 -10.84 4.87
C PHE A 210 -9.27 -10.36 3.47
N LYS A 211 -8.19 -10.85 2.88
CA LYS A 211 -7.85 -10.57 1.50
C LYS A 211 -7.67 -11.84 0.70
N ILE A 212 -8.13 -11.78 -0.54
CA ILE A 212 -7.68 -12.64 -1.62
C ILE A 212 -6.65 -11.84 -2.41
N ILE A 213 -5.42 -12.35 -2.50
CA ILE A 213 -4.41 -11.82 -3.41
C ILE A 213 -4.09 -12.86 -4.48
N VAL A 214 -4.27 -12.49 -5.75
CA VAL A 214 -3.85 -13.28 -6.90
C VAL A 214 -2.59 -12.67 -7.46
N THR A 215 -1.53 -13.46 -7.64
CA THR A 215 -0.23 -12.97 -8.13
C THR A 215 0.34 -13.84 -9.23
N TRP A 216 0.96 -13.19 -10.21
CA TRP A 216 1.57 -13.84 -11.38
C TRP A 216 2.73 -12.99 -11.92
N GLU A 217 3.54 -13.60 -12.78
CA GLU A 217 4.53 -12.88 -13.57
C GLU A 217 3.84 -12.01 -14.63
N ARG A 218 4.15 -10.72 -14.69
CA ARG A 218 3.47 -9.80 -15.62
C ARG A 218 3.48 -10.32 -17.06
N GLY A 219 2.32 -10.26 -17.72
CA GLY A 219 2.14 -10.73 -19.09
C GLY A 219 2.00 -12.25 -19.27
N HIS A 220 2.17 -13.05 -18.22
CA HIS A 220 2.24 -14.51 -18.34
C HIS A 220 1.32 -15.23 -17.35
N ALA A 221 0.64 -16.29 -17.82
CA ALA A 221 -0.09 -17.23 -16.95
C ALA A 221 0.87 -18.19 -16.22
N SER A 222 1.79 -17.63 -15.43
CA SER A 222 2.73 -18.34 -14.55
C SER A 222 2.81 -17.62 -13.20
N GLY A 223 3.28 -18.31 -12.16
CA GLY A 223 3.31 -17.71 -10.83
C GLY A 223 4.38 -16.64 -10.67
N PRO A 224 4.37 -15.96 -9.51
CA PRO A 224 5.27 -14.86 -9.25
C PRO A 224 6.69 -15.40 -9.04
N LYS A 225 7.65 -14.81 -9.78
CA LYS A 225 9.08 -15.14 -9.70
C LYS A 225 9.90 -14.05 -8.99
N GLY A 226 9.26 -12.93 -8.64
CA GLY A 226 9.84 -11.79 -7.95
C GLY A 226 8.74 -10.88 -7.41
N GLN A 227 9.12 -9.96 -6.52
CA GLN A 227 8.17 -9.08 -5.82
C GLN A 227 7.08 -9.82 -5.02
N ASN A 228 7.44 -10.97 -4.44
CA ASN A 228 6.52 -11.97 -3.92
C ASN A 228 5.72 -11.49 -2.71
N PHE A 229 4.58 -12.13 -2.46
CA PHE A 229 3.88 -11.98 -1.19
C PHE A 229 4.65 -12.73 -0.10
N VAL A 230 4.96 -12.05 1.00
CA VAL A 230 5.67 -12.63 2.15
C VAL A 230 4.87 -12.38 3.42
N TYR A 231 4.81 -13.38 4.29
CA TYR A 231 4.12 -13.26 5.57
C TYR A 231 4.80 -14.06 6.69
N LEU A 232 4.43 -13.72 7.92
CA LEU A 232 4.90 -14.38 9.14
C LEU A 232 3.76 -15.23 9.72
N PRO A 233 3.76 -16.57 9.53
CA PRO A 233 2.69 -17.44 10.04
C PRO A 233 2.51 -17.29 11.56
N GLY A 234 1.29 -17.49 12.06
CA GLY A 234 0.95 -17.38 13.49
C GLY A 234 0.79 -15.95 14.04
N THR A 235 1.29 -14.92 13.36
CA THR A 235 1.20 -13.53 13.87
C THR A 235 -0.22 -12.97 13.93
N HIS A 236 -1.16 -13.51 13.14
CA HIS A 236 -2.59 -13.18 13.15
C HIS A 236 -3.31 -13.54 14.48
N LYS A 237 -2.70 -14.39 15.30
CA LYS A 237 -3.16 -14.68 16.68
C LYS A 237 -2.77 -13.58 17.68
N GLY A 238 -1.85 -12.70 17.28
CA GLY A 238 -1.61 -11.43 17.96
C GLY A 238 -2.68 -10.41 17.64
N VAL A 239 -2.66 -9.30 18.37
CA VAL A 239 -3.50 -8.13 18.14
C VAL A 239 -2.62 -6.90 18.17
N ARG A 240 -2.82 -6.03 17.19
CA ARG A 240 -2.21 -4.71 17.21
C ARG A 240 -2.83 -3.88 18.32
N ASP A 241 -2.02 -3.30 19.19
CA ASP A 241 -2.53 -2.54 20.32
C ASP A 241 -3.20 -1.21 19.89
N CYS A 242 -4.12 -0.72 20.72
CA CYS A 242 -4.81 0.55 20.52
C CYS A 242 -4.72 1.46 21.75
N PHE A 243 -4.88 2.74 21.48
CA PHE A 243 -4.90 3.83 22.45
C PHE A 243 -6.34 4.27 22.71
N TYR A 244 -6.55 4.99 23.81
CA TYR A 244 -7.82 5.64 24.10
C TYR A 244 -7.59 7.13 24.40
N SER A 245 -8.44 7.99 23.84
CA SER A 245 -8.56 9.39 24.26
C SER A 245 -10.03 9.84 24.27
N GLU A 246 -10.37 10.85 25.07
CA GLU A 246 -11.76 11.32 25.21
C GLU A 246 -12.36 11.84 23.90
N ASP A 247 -11.53 12.44 23.04
CA ASP A 247 -11.92 13.05 21.77
C ASP A 247 -12.05 12.05 20.61
N LYS A 248 -11.21 11.00 20.59
CA LYS A 248 -11.14 10.02 19.48
C LYS A 248 -11.75 8.66 19.83
N GLY A 249 -12.05 8.42 21.11
CA GLY A 249 -12.39 7.08 21.59
C GLY A 249 -11.18 6.15 21.50
N TYR A 250 -11.40 4.90 21.09
CA TYR A 250 -10.31 3.97 20.78
C TYR A 250 -9.73 4.26 19.40
N TRP A 251 -8.41 4.33 19.29
CA TRP A 251 -7.73 4.64 18.04
C TRP A 251 -6.35 3.99 17.92
N SER A 252 -5.82 3.97 16.70
CA SER A 252 -4.45 3.59 16.38
C SER A 252 -3.96 4.45 15.20
N THR A 253 -2.73 4.31 14.70
CA THR A 253 -2.21 5.14 13.58
C THR A 253 -1.56 4.32 12.49
N GLU A 254 -1.58 4.77 11.25
CA GLU A 254 -0.98 4.01 10.16
C GLU A 254 0.47 3.50 10.42
N ASP A 255 1.29 4.23 11.19
CA ASP A 255 2.65 3.79 11.54
C ASP A 255 2.70 2.72 12.65
N ALA A 256 1.66 2.61 13.48
CA ALA A 256 1.55 1.60 14.54
C ALA A 256 1.35 0.16 14.00
N SER A 257 1.41 -0.06 12.68
CA SER A 257 1.46 -1.38 12.06
C SER A 257 2.72 -1.66 11.25
N ILE A 258 3.76 -0.82 11.29
CA ILE A 258 4.93 -0.91 10.40
C ILE A 258 6.16 -1.45 11.14
N PHE A 259 6.61 -2.65 10.77
CA PHE A 259 7.71 -3.41 11.42
C PHE A 259 9.02 -3.33 10.61
N ILE A 260 9.69 -2.17 10.64
CA ILE A 260 10.88 -1.90 9.79
C ILE A 260 12.18 -1.69 10.58
N GLN A 261 12.11 -1.78 11.90
CA GLN A 261 13.27 -1.69 12.78
C GLN A 261 13.56 -3.08 13.39
N GLU A 262 14.83 -3.38 13.68
CA GLU A 262 15.23 -4.70 14.20
C GLU A 262 14.40 -5.13 15.41
N ASN A 263 14.19 -4.23 16.37
CA ASN A 263 13.39 -4.46 17.56
C ASN A 263 11.90 -4.73 17.24
N THR A 264 11.31 -4.01 16.29
CA THR A 264 9.90 -4.23 15.89
C THR A 264 9.72 -5.53 15.13
N VAL A 265 10.67 -5.91 14.27
CA VAL A 265 10.67 -7.21 13.59
C VAL A 265 10.80 -8.34 14.60
N GLU A 266 11.68 -8.19 15.60
CA GLU A 266 11.84 -9.18 16.66
C GLU A 266 10.57 -9.33 17.51
N GLN A 267 9.85 -8.24 17.81
CA GLN A 267 8.56 -8.33 18.50
C GLN A 267 7.54 -9.19 17.74
N ALA A 268 7.49 -9.10 16.41
CA ALA A 268 6.61 -9.95 15.60
C ALA A 268 7.03 -11.43 15.70
N PHE A 269 8.33 -11.71 15.69
CA PHE A 269 8.87 -13.06 15.88
C PHE A 269 8.61 -13.62 17.27
N GLU A 270 8.67 -12.82 18.32
CA GLU A 270 8.34 -13.26 19.68
C GLU A 270 6.89 -13.74 19.81
N ILE A 271 5.95 -13.07 19.14
CA ILE A 271 4.55 -13.52 19.09
C ILE A 271 4.44 -14.82 18.30
N GLN A 272 5.06 -14.88 17.11
CA GLN A 272 5.05 -16.07 16.26
C GLN A 272 5.61 -17.30 16.97
N LYS A 273 6.80 -17.20 17.59
CA LYS A 273 7.47 -18.31 18.29
C LYS A 273 6.59 -18.90 19.39
N LYS A 274 5.90 -18.04 20.15
CA LYS A 274 4.96 -18.46 21.19
C LYS A 274 3.72 -19.14 20.63
N VAL A 275 3.16 -18.61 19.55
CA VAL A 275 1.94 -19.15 18.92
C VAL A 275 2.20 -20.50 18.27
N LEU A 276 3.30 -20.63 17.53
CA LEU A 276 3.66 -21.84 16.80
C LEU A 276 4.47 -22.84 17.63
N ASN A 277 4.80 -22.50 18.88
CA ASN A 277 5.65 -23.30 19.75
C ASN A 277 6.97 -23.73 19.06
N THR A 278 7.69 -22.75 18.52
CA THR A 278 8.97 -22.93 17.80
C THR A 278 10.06 -22.04 18.38
N GLU A 279 11.30 -22.53 18.37
CA GLU A 279 12.48 -21.77 18.79
C GLU A 279 12.97 -20.79 17.72
N HIS A 280 12.69 -21.08 16.44
CA HIS A 280 13.18 -20.29 15.31
C HIS A 280 12.04 -19.57 14.59
N PRO A 281 12.23 -18.29 14.20
CA PRO A 281 11.25 -17.57 13.42
C PRO A 281 11.08 -18.17 12.02
N LEU A 282 9.87 -18.10 11.49
CA LEU A 282 9.50 -18.60 10.18
C LEU A 282 9.05 -17.44 9.29
N VAL A 283 9.59 -17.35 8.09
CA VAL A 283 9.20 -16.38 7.06
C VAL A 283 8.80 -17.15 5.82
N VAL A 284 7.61 -16.89 5.30
CA VAL A 284 7.07 -17.58 4.12
C VAL A 284 7.14 -16.66 2.93
N GLU A 285 7.82 -17.06 1.85
CA GLU A 285 7.81 -16.37 0.55
C GLU A 285 6.96 -17.14 -0.45
N VAL A 286 5.79 -16.58 -0.79
CA VAL A 286 4.84 -17.23 -1.69
C VAL A 286 5.31 -17.06 -3.14
N HIS A 287 5.93 -18.12 -3.67
CA HIS A 287 6.34 -18.22 -5.06
C HIS A 287 5.96 -19.57 -5.68
N ASN A 288 5.64 -19.56 -6.97
CA ASN A 288 5.43 -20.76 -7.77
C ASN A 288 5.91 -20.44 -9.20
N PRO A 289 6.88 -21.19 -9.77
CA PRO A 289 7.41 -20.85 -11.09
C PRO A 289 6.42 -21.09 -12.24
N ASP A 290 5.48 -22.02 -12.05
CA ASP A 290 4.67 -22.56 -13.15
C ASP A 290 3.22 -22.10 -13.09
N LYS A 291 2.69 -21.85 -11.88
CA LYS A 291 1.27 -21.59 -11.67
C LYS A 291 1.03 -20.27 -10.93
N PRO A 292 0.08 -19.43 -11.39
CA PRO A 292 -0.39 -18.29 -10.61
C PRO A 292 -0.79 -18.70 -9.20
N THR A 293 -0.54 -17.82 -8.22
CA THR A 293 -0.89 -18.09 -6.83
C THR A 293 -2.10 -17.26 -6.40
N THR A 294 -3.03 -17.89 -5.69
CA THR A 294 -4.15 -17.24 -5.02
C THR A 294 -4.02 -17.48 -3.52
N THR A 295 -3.85 -16.44 -2.72
CA THR A 295 -3.70 -16.54 -1.27
C THR A 295 -4.87 -15.89 -0.56
N VAL A 296 -5.49 -16.63 0.37
CA VAL A 296 -6.48 -16.13 1.33
C VAL A 296 -5.79 -15.89 2.68
N PHE A 297 -5.91 -14.71 3.27
CA PHE A 297 -5.27 -14.41 4.55
C PHE A 297 -5.99 -13.31 5.34
N GLU A 298 -5.83 -13.28 6.67
CA GLU A 298 -6.40 -12.25 7.55
C GLU A 298 -5.48 -11.01 7.58
N ALA A 299 -5.59 -10.18 6.56
CA ALA A 299 -4.73 -9.03 6.33
C ALA A 299 -4.74 -7.98 7.46
N GLY A 300 -5.87 -7.85 8.16
CA GLY A 300 -6.01 -6.96 9.32
C GLY A 300 -5.30 -7.43 10.60
N ALA A 301 -4.70 -8.63 10.60
CA ALA A 301 -3.99 -9.18 11.76
C ALA A 301 -2.64 -9.84 11.42
N LEU A 302 -2.49 -10.43 10.23
CA LEU A 302 -1.29 -11.11 9.80
C LEU A 302 -0.19 -10.11 9.44
N VAL A 303 1.02 -10.29 10.00
CA VAL A 303 2.19 -9.51 9.60
C VAL A 303 2.66 -9.99 8.23
N HIS A 304 2.65 -9.11 7.24
CA HIS A 304 2.94 -9.43 5.86
C HIS A 304 3.51 -8.23 5.10
N HIS A 305 4.02 -8.47 3.91
CA HIS A 305 4.32 -7.43 2.94
C HIS A 305 4.41 -7.95 1.52
N ARG A 306 4.48 -7.00 0.60
CA ARG A 306 5.06 -7.24 -0.72
C ARG A 306 6.57 -7.16 -0.58
N TYR A 307 7.25 -8.31 -0.61
CA TYR A 307 8.71 -8.33 -0.59
C TYR A 307 9.24 -7.80 -1.91
N ARG A 308 9.77 -6.57 -1.91
CA ARG A 308 10.32 -5.95 -3.11
C ARG A 308 11.85 -6.02 -3.10
N THR A 309 12.41 -6.41 -4.24
CA THR A 309 13.86 -6.61 -4.42
C THR A 309 14.26 -6.35 -5.86
N GLU A 310 15.47 -5.84 -6.08
CA GLU A 310 16.04 -5.69 -7.42
C GLU A 310 16.72 -6.98 -7.93
N GLU A 311 17.06 -7.92 -7.04
CA GLU A 311 17.89 -9.09 -7.35
C GLU A 311 17.32 -9.99 -8.45
N LYS A 312 16.01 -10.26 -8.40
CA LYS A 312 15.34 -11.16 -9.36
C LYS A 312 14.96 -10.44 -10.65
N ASN A 313 14.93 -9.10 -10.66
CA ASN A 313 14.57 -8.23 -11.79
C ASN A 313 13.34 -8.67 -12.62
N ILE A 314 12.32 -9.26 -11.98
CA ILE A 314 11.08 -9.70 -12.64
C ILE A 314 9.90 -8.92 -12.06
N PRO A 315 9.12 -8.21 -12.90
CA PRO A 315 7.91 -7.52 -12.48
C PRO A 315 6.78 -8.50 -12.20
N ARG A 316 5.85 -8.08 -11.33
CA ARG A 316 4.75 -8.92 -10.87
C ARG A 316 3.44 -8.15 -10.87
N SER A 317 2.43 -8.74 -11.47
CA SER A 317 1.07 -8.23 -11.45
C SER A 317 0.27 -8.90 -10.33
N CYS A 318 -0.71 -8.17 -9.79
CA CYS A 318 -1.66 -8.74 -8.85
C CYS A 318 -3.04 -8.12 -8.91
N ILE A 319 -4.01 -8.91 -8.47
CA ILE A 319 -5.35 -8.48 -8.04
C ILE A 319 -5.44 -8.69 -6.53
N ILE A 320 -5.99 -7.71 -5.82
CA ILE A 320 -6.27 -7.78 -4.39
C ILE A 320 -7.75 -7.47 -4.20
N VAL A 321 -8.47 -8.36 -3.53
CA VAL A 321 -9.87 -8.16 -3.12
C VAL A 321 -9.96 -8.30 -1.61
N ALA A 322 -10.45 -7.27 -0.94
CA ALA A 322 -10.59 -7.22 0.51
C ALA A 322 -12.04 -7.43 0.93
N PHE A 323 -12.23 -8.16 2.03
CA PHE A 323 -13.52 -8.58 2.53
C PHE A 323 -13.66 -8.26 4.02
N HIS A 324 -14.82 -7.68 4.38
CA HIS A 324 -15.28 -7.57 5.77
C HIS A 324 -16.55 -8.39 5.97
N ARG A 325 -16.82 -8.77 7.23
CA ARG A 325 -18.15 -9.22 7.64
C ARG A 325 -19.16 -8.09 7.41
N ALA A 326 -20.29 -8.43 6.80
CA ALA A 326 -21.30 -7.48 6.33
C ALA A 326 -21.95 -6.66 7.46
N GLU A 327 -22.12 -7.28 8.64
CA GLU A 327 -22.64 -6.61 9.85
C GLU A 327 -21.62 -5.63 10.46
N ASP A 328 -20.33 -5.89 10.29
CA ASP A 328 -19.22 -5.17 10.92
C ASP A 328 -18.75 -3.95 10.08
N ASN A 329 -19.20 -3.85 8.82
CA ASN A 329 -18.87 -2.75 7.91
C ASN A 329 -20.11 -2.24 7.14
N PRO A 330 -20.54 -0.97 7.32
CA PRO A 330 -21.67 -0.40 6.60
C PRO A 330 -21.37 -0.04 5.12
N GLY A 331 -20.10 -0.12 4.69
CA GLY A 331 -19.65 0.21 3.33
C GLY A 331 -20.05 -0.82 2.26
N GLN A 332 -19.83 -0.45 0.99
CA GLN A 332 -20.09 -1.27 -0.19
C GLN A 332 -19.11 -0.92 -1.31
N LEU A 333 -18.80 -1.88 -2.18
CA LEU A 333 -17.96 -1.63 -3.35
C LEU A 333 -18.70 -0.80 -4.41
N LEU A 334 -19.98 -1.14 -4.67
CA LEU A 334 -20.79 -0.54 -5.73
C LEU A 334 -22.01 0.17 -5.13
N SER A 335 -22.21 1.42 -5.52
CA SER A 335 -23.26 2.31 -4.99
C SER A 335 -24.62 2.17 -5.66
N GLN A 336 -24.66 1.70 -6.92
CA GLN A 336 -25.89 1.63 -7.71
C GLN A 336 -26.58 0.27 -7.60
N LYS A 337 -27.91 0.27 -7.54
CA LYS A 337 -28.77 -0.90 -7.76
C LYS A 337 -28.89 -1.16 -9.26
N GLU A 338 -27.86 -1.70 -9.90
CA GLU A 338 -28.10 -2.37 -11.18
C GLU A 338 -28.70 -3.74 -10.88
N ASP A 339 -30.03 -3.79 -10.93
CA ASP A 339 -30.90 -4.85 -10.40
C ASP A 339 -30.93 -6.11 -11.29
N SER A 340 -29.83 -6.46 -11.95
CA SER A 340 -29.84 -7.54 -12.95
C SER A 340 -28.57 -8.38 -13.06
N SER A 341 -27.71 -8.42 -12.04
CA SER A 341 -26.63 -9.41 -12.09
C SER A 341 -27.23 -10.82 -11.99
N GLU A 342 -27.17 -11.59 -13.09
CA GLU A 342 -27.46 -13.04 -13.08
C GLU A 342 -26.63 -13.78 -12.00
N ASN A 343 -25.47 -13.22 -11.63
CA ASN A 343 -24.61 -13.72 -10.57
C ASN A 343 -25.02 -13.16 -9.20
N LYS A 344 -25.88 -13.90 -8.50
CA LYS A 344 -26.36 -13.54 -7.15
C LYS A 344 -25.23 -13.45 -6.11
N LEU A 345 -24.16 -14.25 -6.23
CA LEU A 345 -23.05 -14.19 -5.30
C LEU A 345 -22.30 -12.86 -5.44
N PHE A 346 -21.97 -12.47 -6.67
CA PHE A 346 -21.34 -11.16 -6.93
C PHE A 346 -22.20 -10.00 -6.44
N HIS A 347 -23.53 -10.07 -6.63
CA HIS A 347 -24.46 -9.06 -6.11
C HIS A 347 -24.34 -8.90 -4.59
N LEU A 348 -24.40 -10.01 -3.85
CA LEU A 348 -24.32 -9.99 -2.38
C LEU A 348 -22.97 -9.45 -1.92
N LEU A 349 -21.89 -9.78 -2.62
CA LEU A 349 -20.55 -9.32 -2.30
C LEU A 349 -20.33 -7.82 -2.56
N SER A 350 -20.91 -7.28 -3.63
CA SER A 350 -20.59 -5.92 -4.11
C SER A 350 -21.52 -4.83 -3.59
N HIS A 351 -22.75 -5.16 -3.19
CA HIS A 351 -23.79 -4.20 -2.82
C HIS A 351 -24.26 -4.31 -1.37
N LYS A 352 -24.76 -3.19 -0.83
CA LYS A 352 -25.52 -3.16 0.42
C LYS A 352 -26.96 -3.62 0.17
N SER A 353 -27.19 -4.92 0.15
CA SER A 353 -28.54 -5.50 0.01
C SER A 353 -29.15 -5.85 1.38
N THR A 354 -30.47 -5.64 1.53
CA THR A 354 -31.28 -6.19 2.63
C THR A 354 -31.32 -7.72 2.61
N ASP A 355 -31.09 -8.31 1.45
CA ASP A 355 -31.02 -9.76 1.24
C ASP A 355 -29.65 -10.33 1.62
N ASN A 356 -28.65 -9.47 1.83
CA ASN A 356 -27.34 -9.86 2.36
C ASN A 356 -27.38 -10.01 3.88
N ASN A 357 -28.30 -10.86 4.34
CA ASN A 357 -28.32 -11.43 5.67
C ASN A 357 -27.68 -12.83 5.64
N ASP A 358 -27.33 -13.35 6.81
CA ASP A 358 -26.61 -14.63 6.94
C ASP A 358 -27.33 -15.79 6.23
N GLU A 359 -28.65 -15.87 6.31
CA GLU A 359 -29.42 -16.97 5.69
C GLU A 359 -29.49 -16.87 4.17
N GLY A 360 -29.71 -15.66 3.65
CA GLY A 360 -29.69 -15.38 2.21
C GLY A 360 -28.32 -15.68 1.60
N PHE A 361 -27.26 -15.31 2.31
CA PHE A 361 -25.88 -15.56 1.91
C PHE A 361 -25.54 -17.05 1.88
N ILE A 362 -25.88 -17.80 2.95
CA ILE A 362 -25.71 -19.25 3.00
C ILE A 362 -26.49 -19.94 1.88
N THR A 363 -27.74 -19.50 1.62
CA THR A 363 -28.57 -20.06 0.55
C THR A 363 -27.93 -19.90 -0.83
N VAL A 364 -27.27 -18.76 -1.10
CA VAL A 364 -26.57 -18.55 -2.38
C VAL A 364 -25.34 -19.47 -2.48
N LEU A 365 -24.52 -19.57 -1.43
CA LEU A 365 -23.36 -20.48 -1.44
C LEU A 365 -23.77 -21.95 -1.55
N ALA A 366 -24.86 -22.35 -0.90
CA ALA A 366 -25.40 -23.71 -0.97
C ALA A 366 -25.85 -24.08 -2.39
N LYS A 367 -26.35 -23.11 -3.18
CA LYS A 367 -26.67 -23.33 -4.60
C LYS A 367 -25.43 -23.57 -5.46
N ASP A 368 -24.31 -22.97 -5.08
CA ASP A 368 -23.00 -23.17 -5.73
C ASP A 368 -22.22 -24.36 -5.15
N CYS A 369 -22.85 -25.21 -4.32
CA CYS A 369 -22.18 -26.34 -3.64
C CYS A 369 -21.47 -27.29 -4.59
N ALA A 370 -22.00 -27.52 -5.80
CA ALA A 370 -21.37 -28.37 -6.81
C ALA A 370 -20.03 -27.79 -7.27
N ALA A 371 -19.96 -26.47 -7.50
CA ALA A 371 -18.71 -25.79 -7.86
C ALA A 371 -17.69 -25.85 -6.72
N ILE A 372 -18.14 -25.71 -5.47
CA ILE A 372 -17.29 -25.85 -4.27
C ILE A 372 -16.73 -27.27 -4.20
N ALA A 373 -17.59 -28.30 -4.28
CA ALA A 373 -17.17 -29.71 -4.23
C ALA A 373 -16.20 -30.06 -5.35
N ASN A 374 -16.51 -29.71 -6.59
CA ASN A 374 -15.67 -29.99 -7.75
C ASN A 374 -14.28 -29.40 -7.58
N LYS A 375 -14.18 -28.16 -7.08
CA LYS A 375 -12.88 -27.53 -6.85
C LYS A 375 -12.10 -28.18 -5.71
N ILE A 376 -12.78 -28.60 -4.62
CA ILE A 376 -12.14 -29.37 -3.54
C ILE A 376 -11.57 -30.68 -4.09
N LEU A 377 -12.37 -31.45 -4.84
CA LEU A 377 -11.92 -32.71 -5.44
C LEU A 377 -10.77 -32.49 -6.43
N GLU A 378 -10.86 -31.47 -7.27
CA GLU A 378 -9.82 -31.11 -8.23
C GLU A 378 -8.48 -30.82 -7.54
N ILE A 379 -8.50 -30.04 -6.45
CA ILE A 379 -7.30 -29.68 -5.68
C ILE A 379 -6.63 -30.89 -5.01
N ASN A 380 -7.40 -31.93 -4.68
CA ASN A 380 -6.90 -33.12 -3.98
C ASN A 380 -6.62 -34.30 -4.93
N ASP A 381 -6.81 -34.14 -6.23
CA ASP A 381 -6.46 -35.14 -7.23
C ASP A 381 -5.08 -34.83 -7.82
N GLU A 382 -4.13 -35.75 -7.61
CA GLU A 382 -2.74 -35.63 -8.06
C GLU A 382 -2.60 -35.44 -9.58
N LYS A 383 -3.63 -35.75 -10.37
CA LYS A 383 -3.64 -35.58 -11.83
C LYS A 383 -4.01 -34.17 -12.29
N ASN A 384 -4.57 -33.34 -11.41
CA ASN A 384 -5.07 -32.01 -11.77
C ASN A 384 -4.02 -30.91 -11.57
N SER A 385 -4.29 -29.77 -12.21
CA SER A 385 -3.39 -28.62 -12.20
C SER A 385 -3.50 -27.76 -10.94
N ALA A 386 -4.64 -27.76 -10.25
CA ALA A 386 -4.85 -26.98 -9.04
C ALA A 386 -4.26 -27.69 -7.81
N GLU A 387 -3.64 -26.95 -6.89
CA GLU A 387 -3.04 -27.52 -5.68
C GLU A 387 -3.11 -26.56 -4.49
N ILE A 388 -3.02 -27.12 -3.28
CA ILE A 388 -2.69 -26.34 -2.07
C ILE A 388 -1.18 -26.37 -1.87
N ILE A 389 -0.60 -25.17 -1.81
CA ILE A 389 0.82 -24.98 -1.53
C ILE A 389 0.97 -24.88 -0.02
N LYS A 390 1.57 -25.92 0.58
CA LYS A 390 1.92 -25.93 2.01
C LYS A 390 2.95 -24.84 2.33
N PHE A 391 2.71 -24.05 3.37
CA PHE A 391 3.59 -22.92 3.69
C PHE A 391 5.00 -23.39 4.10
N GLU A 392 5.12 -24.58 4.70
CA GLU A 392 6.38 -25.18 5.12
C GLU A 392 7.34 -25.36 3.93
N SER A 393 6.79 -25.67 2.75
CA SER A 393 7.56 -25.76 1.50
C SER A 393 8.07 -24.41 0.97
N LYS A 394 7.62 -23.32 1.59
CA LYS A 394 7.89 -21.92 1.21
C LYS A 394 8.58 -21.13 2.33
N VAL A 395 8.97 -21.79 3.41
CA VAL A 395 9.77 -21.19 4.47
C VAL A 395 11.16 -20.88 3.94
N LEU A 396 11.64 -19.66 4.20
CA LEU A 396 12.99 -19.24 3.84
C LEU A 396 14.03 -20.06 4.62
N ASN A 397 15.05 -20.54 3.91
CA ASN A 397 16.23 -21.11 4.57
C ASN A 397 17.08 -20.01 5.23
N GLU A 398 18.10 -20.38 6.02
CA GLU A 398 18.93 -19.44 6.80
C GLU A 398 19.55 -18.31 5.97
N ILE A 399 20.04 -18.63 4.76
CA ILE A 399 20.65 -17.64 3.86
C ILE A 399 19.59 -16.66 3.36
N GLN A 400 18.46 -17.18 2.89
CA GLN A 400 17.35 -16.38 2.39
C GLN A 400 16.71 -15.53 3.49
N PHE A 401 16.54 -16.09 4.69
CA PHE A 401 16.03 -15.38 5.86
C PHE A 401 16.93 -14.20 6.23
N THR A 402 18.24 -14.42 6.26
CA THR A 402 19.23 -13.37 6.55
C THR A 402 19.18 -12.25 5.51
N ALA A 403 19.12 -12.61 4.22
CA ALA A 403 18.99 -11.65 3.13
C ALA A 403 17.68 -10.85 3.24
N TRP A 404 16.55 -11.53 3.44
CA TRP A 404 15.24 -10.91 3.63
C TRP A 404 15.24 -9.93 4.82
N LYS A 405 15.76 -10.33 5.99
CA LYS A 405 15.80 -9.48 7.20
C LYS A 405 16.63 -8.22 6.94
N LYS A 406 17.76 -8.36 6.24
CA LYS A 406 18.58 -7.23 5.81
C LYS A 406 17.80 -6.29 4.88
N THR A 407 17.04 -6.80 3.91
CA THR A 407 16.21 -5.97 3.02
C THR A 407 15.09 -5.27 3.80
N VAL A 408 14.36 -5.96 4.67
CA VAL A 408 13.25 -5.38 5.45
C VAL A 408 13.72 -4.22 6.33
N VAL A 409 14.83 -4.40 7.04
CA VAL A 409 15.39 -3.38 7.94
C VAL A 409 16.25 -2.35 7.20
N GLY A 410 16.75 -2.69 6.01
CA GLY A 410 17.75 -1.91 5.27
C GLY A 410 17.26 -1.20 4.02
N ALA A 411 16.03 -1.46 3.55
CA ALA A 411 15.49 -0.84 2.33
C ALA A 411 15.58 0.70 2.38
N PRO A 412 15.80 1.38 1.25
CA PRO A 412 15.96 2.84 1.26
C PRO A 412 14.62 3.55 1.49
N THR A 413 14.62 4.66 2.23
CA THR A 413 13.48 5.60 2.29
C THR A 413 13.24 6.26 0.93
N LEU A 414 12.07 6.88 0.74
CA LEU A 414 11.83 7.64 -0.50
C LEU A 414 12.86 8.74 -0.71
N GLU A 415 13.25 9.40 0.38
CA GLU A 415 14.27 10.43 0.35
C GLU A 415 15.63 9.88 -0.10
N GLN A 416 16.05 8.73 0.43
CA GLN A 416 17.27 8.04 -0.02
C GLN A 416 17.20 7.68 -1.50
N LEU A 417 16.04 7.23 -1.98
CA LEU A 417 15.84 6.95 -3.41
C LEU A 417 15.93 8.20 -4.28
N LYS A 418 15.37 9.33 -3.83
CA LYS A 418 15.53 10.61 -4.54
C LYS A 418 17.00 10.98 -4.68
N ILE A 419 17.77 10.84 -3.60
CA ILE A 419 19.21 11.12 -3.59
C ILE A 419 19.95 10.17 -4.54
N ASN A 420 19.74 8.86 -4.39
CA ASN A 420 20.43 7.83 -5.18
C ASN A 420 20.16 7.95 -6.68
N LYS A 421 18.95 8.38 -7.05
CA LYS A 421 18.54 8.57 -8.45
C LYS A 421 18.74 10.00 -8.96
N ASN A 422 19.36 10.89 -8.17
CA ASN A 422 19.57 12.30 -8.52
C ASN A 422 18.27 13.08 -8.85
N HIS A 423 17.17 12.70 -8.21
CA HIS A 423 15.86 13.37 -8.28
C HIS A 423 15.65 14.30 -7.07
N TYR A 424 16.58 15.22 -6.86
CA TYR A 424 16.44 16.27 -5.85
C TYR A 424 16.83 17.64 -6.44
N PRO A 425 16.25 18.75 -5.95
CA PRO A 425 16.65 20.10 -6.37
C PRO A 425 18.12 20.40 -6.03
N ILE A 426 18.83 21.14 -6.88
CA ILE A 426 20.21 21.58 -6.60
C ILE A 426 20.17 22.93 -5.90
N ILE A 427 20.52 22.99 -4.61
CA ILE A 427 20.49 24.25 -3.86
C ILE A 427 21.46 25.28 -4.44
N GLY A 428 21.01 26.53 -4.52
CA GLY A 428 21.74 27.66 -5.06
C GLY A 428 21.75 27.75 -6.59
N ALA A 429 21.21 26.75 -7.31
CA ALA A 429 21.09 26.83 -8.76
C ALA A 429 20.10 27.94 -9.16
N SER A 430 20.49 28.73 -10.16
CA SER A 430 19.63 29.73 -10.78
C SER A 430 18.91 29.09 -11.96
N VAL A 431 17.58 29.09 -11.93
CA VAL A 431 16.72 28.40 -12.89
C VAL A 431 15.62 29.33 -13.41
N SER A 432 15.15 29.04 -14.62
CA SER A 432 13.94 29.66 -15.18
C SER A 432 12.68 29.19 -14.43
N ASN A 433 11.57 29.91 -14.62
CA ASN A 433 10.27 29.50 -14.06
C ASN A 433 9.82 28.13 -14.58
N ASP A 434 10.12 27.80 -15.84
CA ASP A 434 9.75 26.52 -16.44
C ASP A 434 10.56 25.36 -15.86
N GLU A 435 11.87 25.56 -15.65
CA GLU A 435 12.71 24.59 -14.95
C GLU A 435 12.27 24.44 -13.48
N PHE A 436 11.90 25.52 -12.80
CA PHE A 436 11.40 25.45 -11.43
C PHE A 436 10.07 24.68 -11.33
N PHE A 437 9.15 24.90 -12.27
CA PHE A 437 7.93 24.13 -12.41
C PHE A 437 8.22 22.63 -12.60
N ASP A 438 9.13 22.30 -13.53
CA ASP A 438 9.54 20.92 -13.81
C ASP A 438 10.12 20.24 -12.56
N ILE A 439 10.97 20.94 -11.81
CA ILE A 439 11.54 20.43 -10.57
C ILE A 439 10.45 20.09 -9.55
N ILE A 440 9.48 20.98 -9.33
CA ILE A 440 8.40 20.74 -8.37
C ILE A 440 7.58 19.51 -8.78
N VAL A 441 7.16 19.44 -10.05
CA VAL A 441 6.30 18.36 -10.56
C VAL A 441 7.05 17.02 -10.60
N ASN A 442 8.20 16.98 -11.29
CA ASN A 442 8.87 15.75 -11.71
C ASN A 442 9.99 15.30 -10.76
N LYS A 443 10.43 16.13 -9.80
CA LYS A 443 11.43 15.75 -8.79
C LYS A 443 10.90 15.79 -7.36
N MET A 444 9.87 16.59 -7.08
CA MET A 444 9.28 16.69 -5.74
C MET A 444 7.96 15.91 -5.65
N MET A 445 6.88 16.42 -6.25
CA MET A 445 5.52 15.93 -6.03
C MET A 445 5.30 14.47 -6.45
N ILE A 446 5.90 14.04 -7.57
CA ILE A 446 5.76 12.65 -8.07
C ILE A 446 6.25 11.60 -7.05
N PHE A 447 7.20 11.97 -6.19
CA PHE A 447 7.70 11.12 -5.12
C PHE A 447 6.98 11.36 -3.80
N ASP A 448 6.80 12.62 -3.41
CA ASP A 448 6.28 12.99 -2.08
C ASP A 448 4.84 12.52 -1.86
N LYS A 449 4.04 12.39 -2.93
CA LYS A 449 2.67 11.85 -2.83
C LYS A 449 2.62 10.39 -2.35
N HIS A 450 3.74 9.67 -2.39
CA HIS A 450 3.88 8.29 -1.92
C HIS A 450 4.51 8.18 -0.53
N GLY A 451 4.86 9.29 0.12
CA GLY A 451 5.42 9.27 1.45
C GLY A 451 4.43 8.92 2.57
N PRO A 452 4.93 8.70 3.79
CA PRO A 452 4.09 8.41 4.94
C PRO A 452 3.24 9.63 5.30
N LEU A 453 2.02 9.39 5.78
CA LEU A 453 1.13 10.43 6.32
C LEU A 453 0.85 10.24 7.81
N ASP A 454 0.95 8.99 8.28
CA ASP A 454 0.59 8.54 9.62
C ASP A 454 -0.81 8.99 10.08
N LEU A 455 -1.86 8.68 9.32
CA LEU A 455 -3.23 9.06 9.66
C LEU A 455 -3.82 8.19 10.80
N ILE A 456 -4.81 8.72 11.51
CA ILE A 456 -5.52 7.98 12.56
C ILE A 456 -6.43 6.89 11.98
N LEU A 457 -6.55 5.78 12.70
CA LEU A 457 -7.48 4.67 12.47
C LEU A 457 -8.41 4.60 13.68
N TYR A 458 -9.72 4.64 13.46
CA TYR A 458 -10.71 4.86 14.52
C TYR A 458 -11.47 3.57 14.85
N GLY A 459 -11.89 3.42 16.11
CA GLY A 459 -12.64 2.25 16.58
C GLY A 459 -14.01 2.08 15.94
N ASP A 460 -14.70 3.18 15.62
CA ASP A 460 -15.96 3.18 14.85
C ASP A 460 -15.73 3.04 13.34
N GLY A 461 -14.46 3.18 12.94
CA GLY A 461 -13.91 2.96 11.64
C GLY A 461 -14.36 3.94 10.55
N HIS A 462 -14.58 5.20 10.93
CA HIS A 462 -14.91 6.27 10.00
C HIS A 462 -13.74 6.71 9.11
N GLU A 463 -12.52 6.19 9.33
CA GLU A 463 -11.39 6.37 8.40
C GLU A 463 -11.71 5.92 6.97
N GLU A 464 -12.62 4.96 6.81
CA GLU A 464 -13.03 4.44 5.50
C GLU A 464 -13.56 5.54 4.59
N ILE A 465 -14.17 6.58 5.16
CA ILE A 465 -14.77 7.71 4.44
C ILE A 465 -13.71 8.46 3.60
N ARG A 466 -12.46 8.60 4.10
CA ARG A 466 -11.43 9.40 3.42
C ARG A 466 -10.75 8.70 2.23
N LYS A 467 -10.97 7.40 2.04
CA LYS A 467 -10.21 6.56 1.09
C LYS A 467 -10.28 7.10 -0.34
N TRP A 468 -11.46 7.56 -0.80
CA TRP A 468 -11.62 8.12 -2.14
C TRP A 468 -10.73 9.35 -2.35
N ALA A 469 -10.82 10.35 -1.47
CA ALA A 469 -10.02 11.58 -1.57
C ALA A 469 -8.52 11.29 -1.47
N ARG A 470 -8.10 10.43 -0.53
CA ARG A 470 -6.70 10.04 -0.37
C ARG A 470 -6.14 9.40 -1.64
N ASN A 471 -6.88 8.47 -2.24
CA ASN A 471 -6.44 7.74 -3.43
C ASN A 471 -6.34 8.65 -4.66
N ARG A 472 -7.20 9.66 -4.80
CA ARG A 472 -7.12 10.64 -5.90
C ARG A 472 -5.82 11.44 -5.91
N ILE A 473 -5.28 11.70 -4.72
CA ILE A 473 -3.99 12.38 -4.55
C ILE A 473 -2.84 11.37 -4.71
N ARG A 474 -2.88 10.27 -3.94
CA ARG A 474 -1.80 9.28 -3.90
C ARG A 474 -1.57 8.60 -5.25
N GLU A 475 -2.64 8.25 -5.95
CA GLU A 475 -2.61 7.50 -7.21
C GLU A 475 -2.79 8.38 -8.44
N MET A 476 -2.63 9.70 -8.30
CA MET A 476 -2.67 10.63 -9.43
C MET A 476 -1.60 10.26 -10.46
N LYS A 477 -2.01 10.16 -11.73
CA LYS A 477 -1.13 9.94 -12.88
C LYS A 477 -0.15 11.11 -13.04
N PRO A 478 1.12 10.87 -13.42
CA PRO A 478 2.09 11.95 -13.65
C PRO A 478 1.59 13.03 -14.62
N GLU A 479 0.93 12.63 -15.72
CA GLU A 479 0.42 13.58 -16.71
C GLU A 479 -0.72 14.42 -16.14
N ARG A 480 -1.60 13.80 -15.34
CA ARG A 480 -2.69 14.51 -14.65
C ARG A 480 -2.14 15.48 -13.60
N LEU A 481 -1.07 15.09 -12.89
CA LEU A 481 -0.39 15.92 -11.92
C LEU A 481 0.18 17.18 -12.60
N ALA A 482 0.92 17.03 -13.68
CA ALA A 482 1.47 18.15 -14.44
C ALA A 482 0.36 19.08 -14.98
N THR A 483 -0.65 18.51 -15.64
CA THR A 483 -1.78 19.29 -16.20
C THR A 483 -2.55 20.06 -15.13
N ARG A 484 -2.79 19.46 -13.96
CA ARG A 484 -3.47 20.16 -12.86
C ARG A 484 -2.59 21.23 -12.23
N PHE A 485 -1.28 20.98 -12.15
CA PHE A 485 -0.36 21.93 -11.54
C PHE A 485 -0.15 23.19 -12.41
N GLU A 486 -0.40 23.09 -13.72
CA GLU A 486 -0.29 24.19 -14.68
C GLU A 486 -1.04 25.46 -14.25
N GLN A 487 -2.24 25.31 -13.67
CA GLN A 487 -3.05 26.45 -13.22
C GLN A 487 -2.36 27.29 -12.12
N TYR A 488 -1.38 26.71 -11.43
CA TYR A 488 -0.62 27.36 -10.36
C TYR A 488 0.72 27.92 -10.82
N ARG A 489 1.06 27.84 -12.12
CA ARG A 489 2.33 28.31 -12.68
C ARG A 489 2.64 29.76 -12.29
N ASN A 490 1.64 30.64 -12.35
CA ASN A 490 1.79 32.07 -12.01
C ASN A 490 1.96 32.34 -10.51
N LEU A 491 1.74 31.34 -9.66
CA LEU A 491 1.93 31.44 -8.21
C LEU A 491 3.33 30.98 -7.79
N LEU A 492 4.09 30.36 -8.70
CA LEU A 492 5.46 29.96 -8.44
C LEU A 492 6.35 31.19 -8.38
N LYS A 493 6.94 31.40 -7.22
CA LYS A 493 7.84 32.52 -6.90
C LYS A 493 9.06 32.00 -6.17
N GLN A 494 10.06 32.88 -5.99
CA GLN A 494 11.19 32.62 -5.11
C GLN A 494 10.70 32.17 -3.72
N PRO A 495 11.12 30.99 -3.23
CA PRO A 495 10.76 30.54 -1.89
C PRO A 495 11.39 31.41 -0.81
N GLU A 496 10.59 31.81 0.17
CA GLU A 496 11.02 32.69 1.27
C GLU A 496 10.76 32.04 2.64
N ALA A 497 11.51 32.48 3.66
CA ALA A 497 11.30 32.01 5.04
C ALA A 497 9.86 32.24 5.54
N SER A 498 9.16 33.27 5.04
CA SER A 498 7.76 33.55 5.37
C SER A 498 6.77 32.53 4.79
N ASP A 499 7.16 31.78 3.76
CA ASP A 499 6.32 30.71 3.21
C ASP A 499 6.35 29.47 4.13
N LEU A 500 7.33 29.35 5.04
CA LEU A 500 7.46 28.23 5.97
C LEU A 500 6.49 28.38 7.17
N MET A 501 5.32 27.76 7.06
CA MET A 501 4.35 27.73 8.14
C MET A 501 4.75 26.77 9.27
N THR A 502 4.28 27.07 10.48
CA THR A 502 4.33 26.15 11.62
C THR A 502 3.27 25.04 11.47
N PRO A 503 3.42 23.90 12.15
CA PRO A 503 2.37 22.88 12.19
C PRO A 503 1.00 23.43 12.61
N VAL A 504 0.98 24.35 13.59
CA VAL A 504 -0.25 25.00 14.07
C VAL A 504 -0.86 25.92 13.02
N GLN A 505 -0.05 26.69 12.28
CA GLN A 505 -0.53 27.53 11.19
C GLN A 505 -1.15 26.69 10.06
N LEU A 506 -0.49 25.59 9.67
CA LEU A 506 -1.02 24.65 8.68
C LEU A 506 -2.35 24.03 9.14
N ALA A 507 -2.42 23.61 10.40
CA ALA A 507 -3.66 23.09 10.98
C ALA A 507 -4.80 24.12 10.94
N ASN A 508 -4.51 25.40 11.17
CA ASN A 508 -5.50 26.48 11.07
C ASN A 508 -5.98 26.70 9.62
N GLU A 509 -5.09 26.62 8.63
CA GLU A 509 -5.48 26.71 7.21
C GLU A 509 -6.38 25.53 6.81
N LEU A 510 -6.08 24.31 7.28
CA LEU A 510 -6.94 23.14 7.08
C LEU A 510 -8.29 23.28 7.81
N GLU A 511 -8.31 23.87 9.00
CA GLU A 511 -9.55 24.17 9.74
C GLU A 511 -10.45 25.15 8.96
N ASN A 512 -9.87 26.13 8.25
CA ASN A 512 -10.64 27.05 7.41
C ASN A 512 -11.35 26.31 6.26
N LEU A 513 -10.64 25.40 5.58
CA LEU A 513 -11.23 24.55 4.54
C LEU A 513 -12.33 23.65 5.12
N LEU A 514 -12.09 23.07 6.30
CA LEU A 514 -13.05 22.20 6.99
C LEU A 514 -14.35 22.94 7.34
N LYS A 515 -14.23 24.15 7.90
CA LYS A 515 -15.38 25.00 8.25
C LYS A 515 -16.20 25.33 7.01
N PHE A 516 -15.55 25.68 5.89
CA PHE A 516 -16.23 25.94 4.64
C PHE A 516 -17.06 24.73 4.19
N ILE A 517 -16.46 23.54 4.07
CA ILE A 517 -17.16 22.32 3.65
C ILE A 517 -18.34 22.00 4.58
N LYS A 518 -18.18 22.19 5.89
CA LYS A 518 -19.25 21.94 6.88
C LYS A 518 -20.42 22.91 6.74
N GLN A 519 -20.17 24.15 6.33
CA GLN A 519 -21.19 25.18 6.14
C GLN A 519 -21.90 25.10 4.78
N LEU A 520 -21.35 24.37 3.82
CA LEU A 520 -21.98 24.20 2.50
C LEU A 520 -23.36 23.51 2.62
N PRO A 521 -24.42 24.12 2.06
CA PRO A 521 -25.74 23.49 1.97
C PRO A 521 -25.70 22.17 1.18
N ILE A 522 -26.58 21.23 1.52
CA ILE A 522 -26.62 19.90 0.89
C ILE A 522 -26.88 19.98 -0.63
N ASN A 523 -27.67 20.96 -1.09
CA ASN A 523 -27.95 21.18 -2.51
C ASN A 523 -26.70 21.63 -3.28
N ILE A 524 -25.77 22.33 -2.64
CA ILE A 524 -24.47 22.69 -3.24
C ILE A 524 -23.57 21.45 -3.28
N LYS A 525 -23.54 20.66 -2.20
CA LYS A 525 -22.80 19.39 -2.17
C LYS A 525 -23.28 18.41 -3.23
N ALA A 526 -24.58 18.38 -3.52
CA ALA A 526 -25.19 17.55 -4.55
C ALA A 526 -24.89 18.00 -6.00
N GLN A 527 -24.18 19.13 -6.18
CA GLN A 527 -23.77 19.66 -7.49
C GLN A 527 -22.25 19.51 -7.72
N ALA A 528 -21.59 18.62 -6.97
CA ALA A 528 -20.15 18.42 -7.09
C ALA A 528 -19.74 18.02 -8.52
N GLN A 529 -18.65 18.58 -9.02
CA GLN A 529 -18.14 18.23 -10.34
C GLN A 529 -17.31 16.93 -10.27
N LEU A 530 -17.94 15.81 -10.59
CA LEU A 530 -17.29 14.50 -10.67
C LEU A 530 -17.05 14.08 -12.12
N ALA A 531 -15.97 13.32 -12.36
CA ALA A 531 -15.76 12.74 -13.68
C ALA A 531 -16.76 11.59 -13.92
N SER A 532 -17.19 11.39 -15.16
CA SER A 532 -18.24 10.42 -15.53
C SER A 532 -17.95 8.96 -15.16
N HIS A 533 -16.68 8.61 -14.95
CA HIS A 533 -16.26 7.27 -14.55
C HIS A 533 -16.23 7.05 -13.04
N GLU A 534 -16.47 8.10 -12.23
CA GLU A 534 -16.47 7.98 -10.77
C GLU A 534 -17.82 7.43 -10.28
N LYS A 535 -17.76 6.44 -9.39
CA LYS A 535 -18.94 5.75 -8.85
C LYS A 535 -19.32 6.19 -7.42
N ILE A 536 -18.68 7.24 -6.91
CA ILE A 536 -19.03 7.88 -5.63
C ILE A 536 -20.16 8.89 -5.85
N SER A 537 -21.01 9.10 -4.84
CA SER A 537 -21.99 10.20 -4.88
C SER A 537 -21.30 11.56 -4.66
N GLU A 538 -21.90 12.62 -5.17
CA GLU A 538 -21.41 14.01 -5.02
C GLU A 538 -21.29 14.39 -3.54
N ILE A 539 -22.27 14.00 -2.72
CA ILE A 539 -22.29 14.25 -1.28
C ILE A 539 -21.16 13.47 -0.58
N ASP A 540 -20.96 12.20 -0.94
CA ASP A 540 -19.92 11.38 -0.33
C ASP A 540 -18.52 11.81 -0.77
N ALA A 541 -18.35 12.41 -1.94
CA ALA A 541 -17.08 13.03 -2.35
C ALA A 541 -16.70 14.19 -1.41
N TYR A 542 -17.65 15.08 -1.08
CA TYR A 542 -17.42 16.13 -0.07
C TYR A 542 -17.15 15.55 1.32
N ARG A 543 -17.89 14.52 1.75
CA ARG A 543 -17.62 13.84 3.03
C ARG A 543 -16.22 13.21 3.08
N SER A 544 -15.77 12.64 1.97
CA SER A 544 -14.43 12.07 1.84
C SER A 544 -13.35 13.13 2.00
N LEU A 545 -13.50 14.29 1.36
CA LEU A 545 -12.59 15.43 1.56
C LEU A 545 -12.67 15.97 2.98
N GLU A 546 -13.86 16.13 3.54
CA GLU A 546 -14.06 16.61 4.92
C GLU A 546 -13.28 15.75 5.92
N GLN A 547 -13.41 14.42 5.80
CA GLN A 547 -12.67 13.50 6.66
C GLN A 547 -11.16 13.59 6.43
N LEU A 548 -10.71 13.62 5.16
CA LEU A 548 -9.28 13.73 4.86
C LEU A 548 -8.66 15.02 5.42
N ILE A 549 -9.35 16.16 5.30
CA ILE A 549 -8.89 17.45 5.85
C ILE A 549 -8.78 17.36 7.38
N SER A 550 -9.80 16.80 8.03
CA SER A 550 -9.80 16.60 9.48
C SER A 550 -8.60 15.76 9.93
N ASP A 551 -8.31 14.67 9.21
CA ASP A 551 -7.21 13.76 9.54
C ASP A 551 -5.84 14.37 9.25
N LEU A 552 -5.68 15.10 8.14
CA LEU A 552 -4.44 15.82 7.81
C LEU A 552 -4.14 16.92 8.83
N LYS A 553 -5.17 17.60 9.34
CA LYS A 553 -5.06 18.61 10.39
C LYS A 553 -4.49 18.03 11.69
N GLU A 554 -4.89 16.79 12.02
CA GLU A 554 -4.33 16.06 13.16
C GLU A 554 -2.91 15.56 12.87
N ALA A 555 -2.69 15.00 11.69
CA ALA A 555 -1.41 14.40 11.33
C ALA A 555 -0.28 15.44 11.23
N ILE A 556 -0.55 16.65 10.74
CA ILE A 556 0.49 17.67 10.53
C ILE A 556 1.16 18.11 11.83
N VAL A 557 0.47 18.02 12.97
CA VAL A 557 1.03 18.36 14.29
C VAL A 557 1.70 17.17 14.99
N ARG A 558 1.59 15.97 14.42
CA ARG A 558 2.13 14.72 14.96
C ARG A 558 3.23 14.09 14.08
N CYS A 559 3.70 14.80 13.07
CA CYS A 559 4.77 14.32 12.20
C CYS A 559 6.07 14.09 13.00
N ASP A 560 6.58 12.86 12.96
CA ASP A 560 7.80 12.41 13.64
C ASP A 560 9.03 12.37 12.71
N SER A 561 8.84 12.71 11.44
CA SER A 561 9.88 12.73 10.42
C SER A 561 9.65 13.82 9.39
N ARG A 562 10.75 14.32 8.81
CA ARG A 562 10.70 15.36 7.77
C ARG A 562 9.96 14.88 6.52
N GLN A 563 10.03 13.58 6.24
CA GLN A 563 9.33 12.96 5.12
C GLN A 563 7.81 12.90 5.36
N SER A 564 7.37 12.56 6.58
CA SER A 564 5.95 12.59 6.96
C SER A 564 5.40 14.01 6.85
N PHE A 565 6.11 15.00 7.40
CA PHE A 565 5.68 16.40 7.35
C PHE A 565 5.59 16.95 5.91
N LEU A 566 6.57 16.62 5.05
CA LEU A 566 6.57 17.03 3.65
C LEU A 566 5.38 16.41 2.88
N SER A 567 5.12 15.12 3.12
CA SER A 567 4.02 14.40 2.47
C SER A 567 2.66 14.92 2.94
N THR A 568 2.50 15.17 4.24
CA THR A 568 1.27 15.75 4.80
C THR A 568 1.03 17.17 4.29
N SER A 569 2.10 17.98 4.16
CA SER A 569 2.04 19.31 3.54
C SER A 569 1.58 19.26 2.08
N LEU A 570 2.11 18.29 1.31
CA LEU A 570 1.68 18.07 -0.07
C LEU A 570 0.21 17.65 -0.16
N PHE A 571 -0.22 16.74 0.71
CA PHE A 571 -1.61 16.29 0.76
C PHE A 571 -2.55 17.43 1.17
N ALA A 572 -2.14 18.32 2.07
CA ALA A 572 -2.92 19.50 2.43
C ALA A 572 -3.19 20.38 1.19
N PHE A 573 -2.16 20.67 0.40
CA PHE A 573 -2.30 21.42 -0.85
C PHE A 573 -3.20 20.70 -1.87
N TRP A 574 -2.97 19.42 -2.14
CA TRP A 574 -3.79 18.70 -3.11
C TRP A 574 -5.24 18.49 -2.65
N THR A 575 -5.49 18.46 -1.33
CA THR A 575 -6.87 18.40 -0.81
C THR A 575 -7.61 19.72 -1.05
N TYR A 576 -6.91 20.86 -0.96
CA TYR A 576 -7.44 22.14 -1.42
C TYR A 576 -7.75 22.13 -2.93
N ASP A 577 -6.84 21.62 -3.77
CA ASP A 577 -7.07 21.55 -5.22
C ASP A 577 -8.25 20.60 -5.57
N GLU A 578 -8.38 19.45 -4.90
CA GLU A 578 -9.56 18.59 -5.05
C GLU A 578 -10.86 19.29 -4.64
N LEU A 579 -10.85 20.08 -3.55
CA LEU A 579 -12.00 20.89 -3.17
C LEU A 579 -12.34 21.93 -4.25
N SER A 580 -11.33 22.60 -4.81
CA SER A 580 -11.52 23.55 -5.90
C SER A 580 -12.11 22.89 -7.14
N LEU A 581 -11.71 21.66 -7.47
CA LEU A 581 -12.33 20.92 -8.58
C LEU A 581 -13.79 20.57 -8.30
N LEU A 582 -14.11 20.06 -7.11
CA LEU A 582 -15.50 19.69 -6.79
C LEU A 582 -16.43 20.90 -6.73
N HIS A 583 -15.93 22.04 -6.25
CA HIS A 583 -16.73 23.24 -6.01
C HIS A 583 -16.74 24.20 -7.21
N GLY A 584 -15.66 24.25 -7.98
CA GLY A 584 -15.40 25.30 -8.97
C GLY A 584 -14.74 26.52 -8.33
N ASP A 585 -15.39 27.67 -8.41
CA ASP A 585 -14.82 28.93 -7.94
C ASP A 585 -14.92 29.07 -6.41
N LEU A 586 -13.77 29.01 -5.73
CA LEU A 586 -13.69 29.18 -4.28
C LEU A 586 -13.64 30.66 -3.88
N PRO A 587 -14.15 31.02 -2.68
CA PRO A 587 -13.95 32.35 -2.11
C PRO A 587 -12.49 32.78 -2.08
N GLU A 588 -12.23 34.08 -2.21
CA GLU A 588 -10.87 34.65 -2.28
C GLU A 588 -10.00 34.27 -1.06
N GLU A 589 -10.60 34.23 0.14
CA GLU A 589 -9.92 33.78 1.36
C GLU A 589 -9.39 32.35 1.24
N LEU A 590 -10.14 31.45 0.61
CA LEU A 590 -9.71 30.07 0.40
C LEU A 590 -8.69 29.96 -0.75
N LYS A 591 -8.76 30.82 -1.76
CA LYS A 591 -7.72 30.93 -2.79
C LYS A 591 -6.37 31.32 -2.16
N GLN A 592 -6.38 32.23 -1.19
CA GLN A 592 -5.20 32.57 -0.40
C GLN A 592 -4.72 31.39 0.45
N THR A 593 -5.62 30.61 1.07
CA THR A 593 -5.27 29.35 1.74
C THR A 593 -4.52 28.40 0.79
N GLY A 594 -5.02 28.20 -0.44
CA GLY A 594 -4.35 27.38 -1.46
C GLY A 594 -2.93 27.87 -1.78
N GLN A 595 -2.74 29.18 -1.96
CA GLN A 595 -1.44 29.80 -2.19
C GLN A 595 -0.47 29.55 -1.03
N LYS A 596 -0.92 29.73 0.21
CA LYS A 596 -0.10 29.49 1.40
C LYS A 596 0.30 28.02 1.51
N LEU A 597 -0.63 27.09 1.31
CA LEU A 597 -0.37 25.65 1.35
C LEU A 597 0.69 25.25 0.31
N LEU A 598 0.58 25.79 -0.92
CA LEU A 598 1.56 25.56 -1.98
C LEU A 598 2.94 26.14 -1.61
N GLY A 599 2.99 27.40 -1.18
CA GLY A 599 4.22 28.07 -0.78
C GLY A 599 4.94 27.31 0.33
N ASN A 600 4.20 26.86 1.35
CA ASN A 600 4.75 26.05 2.43
C ASN A 600 5.31 24.72 1.95
N TYR A 601 4.60 23.98 1.07
CA TYR A 601 5.10 22.71 0.55
C TYR A 601 6.42 22.91 -0.21
N VAL A 602 6.48 23.89 -1.12
CA VAL A 602 7.67 24.17 -1.93
C VAL A 602 8.84 24.60 -1.05
N ALA A 603 8.63 25.56 -0.15
CA ALA A 603 9.66 26.04 0.77
C ALA A 603 10.17 24.93 1.71
N THR A 604 9.26 24.09 2.24
CA THR A 604 9.62 22.95 3.09
C THR A 604 10.47 21.93 2.33
N GLY A 605 10.08 21.59 1.10
CA GLY A 605 10.84 20.63 0.28
C GLY A 605 12.25 21.12 -0.05
N ILE A 606 12.43 22.42 -0.30
CA ILE A 606 13.74 23.03 -0.53
C ILE A 606 14.56 23.10 0.76
N LEU A 607 13.94 23.45 1.90
CA LEU A 607 14.60 23.44 3.21
C LEU A 607 15.12 22.05 3.58
N ILE A 608 14.31 21.01 3.37
CA ILE A 608 14.73 19.61 3.58
C ILE A 608 15.89 19.25 2.65
N THR A 609 15.81 19.65 1.38
CA THR A 609 16.89 19.43 0.41
C THR A 609 18.19 20.12 0.85
N LYS A 610 18.11 21.34 1.38
CA LYS A 610 19.25 22.07 1.95
C LYS A 610 19.86 21.34 3.14
N GLN A 611 19.04 20.82 4.05
CA GLN A 611 19.52 19.99 5.17
C GLN A 611 20.25 18.74 4.65
N ILE A 612 19.65 18.01 3.70
CA ILE A 612 20.24 16.82 3.10
C ILE A 612 21.61 17.13 2.47
N GLN A 613 21.70 18.15 1.61
CA GLN A 613 22.96 18.48 0.94
C GLN A 613 24.05 18.87 1.94
N ARG A 614 23.70 19.64 2.98
CA ARG A 614 24.62 19.99 4.07
C ARG A 614 25.10 18.74 4.83
N ASP A 615 24.20 17.81 5.13
CA ASP A 615 24.54 16.57 5.83
C ASP A 615 25.42 15.65 4.95
N LEU A 616 25.19 15.61 3.63
CA LEU A 616 26.05 14.90 2.67
C LEU A 616 27.48 15.48 2.66
N VAL A 617 27.64 16.80 2.62
CA VAL A 617 28.94 17.48 2.63
C VAL A 617 29.74 17.12 3.90
N LYS A 618 29.08 17.18 5.07
CA LYS A 618 29.68 16.85 6.37
C LYS A 618 30.26 15.43 6.41
N VAL A 619 29.64 14.47 5.73
CA VAL A 619 30.14 13.09 5.72
C VAL A 619 31.22 12.86 4.67
N THR A 620 31.23 13.62 3.58
CA THR A 620 32.31 13.56 2.59
C THR A 620 33.58 14.31 3.01
N ASN A 621 33.50 15.23 3.97
CA ASN A 621 34.64 15.98 4.55
C ASN A 621 34.57 16.00 6.10
N PRO A 622 35.00 14.91 6.76
CA PRO A 622 34.92 14.79 8.23
C PRO A 622 35.83 15.77 8.99
N ASP A 623 36.83 16.37 8.35
CA ASP A 623 37.73 17.38 8.95
C ASP A 623 37.03 18.72 9.30
N LEU A 624 35.74 18.86 9.00
CA LEU A 624 34.90 20.02 9.30
C LEU A 624 33.95 19.81 10.49
N LEU A 625 34.04 18.69 11.22
CA LEU A 625 33.20 18.39 12.39
C LEU A 625 33.87 18.86 13.69
N THR A 626 33.14 19.57 14.55
CA THR A 626 33.58 19.84 15.93
C THR A 626 33.31 18.63 16.83
N GLU A 627 34.13 18.41 17.87
CA GLU A 627 34.08 17.23 18.76
C GLU A 627 32.68 16.96 19.36
N ASP A 628 31.89 18.01 19.59
CA ASP A 628 30.54 17.94 20.16
C ASP A 628 29.48 17.41 19.15
N GLN A 629 29.77 17.47 17.85
CA GLN A 629 28.87 17.02 16.76
C GLN A 629 29.07 15.53 16.41
N THR A 630 30.22 14.96 16.78
CA THR A 630 30.56 13.53 16.58
C THR A 630 29.73 12.58 17.47
N GLN A 631 29.24 13.04 18.62
CA GLN A 631 28.48 12.18 19.55
C GLN A 631 26.98 12.07 19.22
N LYS A 632 26.38 13.06 18.55
CA LYS A 632 24.94 13.05 18.19
C LYS A 632 24.62 12.38 16.85
N SER A 633 25.65 12.08 16.04
CA SER A 633 25.50 11.64 14.64
C SER A 633 25.66 10.12 14.42
N SER A 634 26.02 9.33 15.44
CA SER A 634 26.67 8.04 15.18
C SER A 634 25.77 6.83 14.85
N ALA A 635 24.47 6.83 15.18
CA ALA A 635 23.64 5.64 14.91
C ALA A 635 22.89 5.69 13.57
N HIS A 636 22.24 6.81 13.25
CA HIS A 636 21.36 6.91 12.08
C HIS A 636 22.09 7.29 10.78
N LEU A 637 23.19 8.06 10.88
CA LEU A 637 23.97 8.51 9.73
C LEU A 637 25.00 7.44 9.30
N SER A 638 25.60 6.71 10.24
CA SER A 638 26.60 5.66 9.91
C SER A 638 26.03 4.60 8.97
N GLN A 639 24.79 4.14 9.22
CA GLN A 639 24.10 3.15 8.38
C GLN A 639 23.61 3.75 7.06
N PHE A 640 23.16 5.01 7.06
CA PHE A 640 22.80 5.78 5.86
C PHE A 640 23.97 5.93 4.89
N PHE A 641 25.17 6.21 5.39
CA PHE A 641 26.37 6.46 4.56
C PHE A 641 27.19 5.21 4.22
N GLN A 642 27.13 4.15 5.03
CA GLN A 642 27.70 2.85 4.64
C GLN A 642 27.04 2.30 3.37
N ASN A 643 25.73 2.47 3.22
CA ASN A 643 25.00 2.03 2.02
C ASN A 643 25.40 2.81 0.76
N ILE A 644 25.63 4.13 0.87
CA ILE A 644 26.09 4.97 -0.26
C ILE A 644 27.53 4.61 -0.67
N ARG A 645 28.42 4.29 0.28
CA ARG A 645 29.79 3.84 -0.02
C ARG A 645 29.83 2.46 -0.70
N LEU A 646 28.97 1.53 -0.29
CA LEU A 646 28.96 0.16 -0.84
C LEU A 646 28.40 0.07 -2.27
N GLN A 647 27.54 1.02 -2.68
CA GLN A 647 26.99 1.06 -4.06
C GLN A 647 27.92 1.76 -5.07
N ARG A 648 28.95 2.50 -4.62
CA ARG A 648 30.00 3.03 -5.49
C ARG A 648 31.18 2.05 -5.62
N ARG A 649 30.97 0.91 -6.29
CA ARG A 649 32.11 0.19 -6.89
C ARG A 649 32.41 0.81 -8.26
N PRO A 650 33.69 1.07 -8.61
CA PRO A 650 34.00 1.56 -9.94
C PRO A 650 33.72 0.48 -10.97
N THR A 651 32.92 0.85 -11.98
CA THR A 651 32.89 0.19 -13.28
C THR A 651 34.32 0.13 -13.84
N ILE A 652 34.69 -1.06 -14.31
CA ILE A 652 35.98 -1.38 -14.91
C ILE A 652 36.28 -0.39 -16.04
N ALA A 653 37.44 0.26 -15.97
CA ALA A 653 37.93 1.20 -16.97
C ALA A 653 38.35 0.46 -18.27
N PRO A 654 38.21 1.08 -19.46
CA PRO A 654 38.59 0.47 -20.72
C PRO A 654 40.11 0.55 -20.94
N SER A 655 40.74 -0.57 -21.27
CA SER A 655 42.15 -0.60 -21.67
C SER A 655 42.31 -0.04 -23.09
N SER A 656 42.87 1.15 -23.20
CA SER A 656 43.49 1.65 -24.42
C SER A 656 44.97 1.86 -24.14
N ASN A 657 45.81 1.01 -24.72
CA ASN A 657 47.23 1.27 -24.88
C ASN A 657 47.52 1.04 -26.35
N ASP A 658 47.84 2.13 -27.04
CA ASP A 658 48.32 2.09 -28.41
C ASP A 658 49.76 2.64 -28.42
N GLN A 659 50.61 1.92 -29.16
CA GLN A 659 51.85 2.33 -29.80
C GLN A 659 53.14 2.41 -28.98
N THR A 660 54.06 1.49 -29.28
CA THR A 660 55.33 1.87 -29.91
C THR A 660 55.79 0.78 -30.88
N MET A 661 56.24 1.24 -32.05
CA MET A 661 56.71 0.44 -33.18
C MET A 661 58.01 -0.34 -32.88
N VAL A 662 58.23 -1.45 -33.60
CA VAL A 662 59.37 -1.68 -34.53
C VAL A 662 59.25 -3.11 -35.09
N SER A 663 59.16 -3.22 -36.42
CA SER A 663 59.35 -4.45 -37.22
C SER A 663 60.86 -4.65 -37.51
N PRO A 664 61.38 -5.85 -37.88
CA PRO A 664 60.92 -6.61 -39.06
C PRO A 664 60.81 -8.14 -38.92
N ASP A 665 60.00 -8.68 -39.84
CA ASP A 665 59.85 -10.06 -40.37
C ASP A 665 61.21 -10.71 -40.77
N PRO A 666 61.33 -12.03 -41.13
CA PRO A 666 60.27 -12.95 -41.59
C PRO A 666 60.41 -14.43 -41.15
N ASP A 667 59.54 -15.28 -41.72
CA ASP A 667 59.50 -16.76 -41.77
C ASP A 667 58.45 -17.38 -40.82
N ALA A 668 57.60 -18.34 -41.21
CA ALA A 668 57.29 -19.01 -42.46
C ALA A 668 56.10 -19.97 -42.18
N ILE A 669 55.22 -20.15 -43.17
CA ILE A 669 54.56 -21.43 -43.52
C ILE A 669 53.30 -21.93 -42.73
N ASN A 670 52.23 -22.16 -43.52
CA ASN A 670 51.13 -23.16 -43.46
C ASN A 670 49.97 -23.10 -42.43
N VAL A 671 48.80 -22.57 -42.87
CA VAL A 671 47.57 -23.28 -43.33
C VAL A 671 47.46 -24.81 -42.99
N PRO A 672 46.28 -25.47 -42.76
CA PRO A 672 44.92 -25.06 -42.32
C PRO A 672 44.18 -26.05 -41.35
N ARG A 673 42.91 -25.70 -41.03
CA ARG A 673 41.72 -26.58 -40.78
C ARG A 673 41.73 -27.40 -39.46
N SER A 674 40.64 -27.62 -38.72
CA SER A 674 39.21 -27.77 -39.04
C SER A 674 38.35 -27.77 -37.76
N SER A 675 37.12 -27.26 -37.86
CA SER A 675 35.85 -27.72 -37.21
C SER A 675 35.88 -28.36 -35.82
N ILE A 676 35.13 -27.79 -34.86
CA ILE A 676 33.69 -28.05 -34.59
C ILE A 676 33.10 -26.75 -34.01
#